data_AF-A0A251QIB5-F1
#
_entry.id   AF-A0A251QIB5-F1
#
_cell.length_a   1.000
_cell.length_b   1.000
_cell.length_c   1.000
_cell.angle_alpha   90.00
_cell.angle_beta   90.00
_cell.angle_gamma   90.00
#
_symmetry.space_group_name_H-M   'P 1'
#
loop_
_entity.id
_entity.type
_entity.pdbx_description
1 polymer ?
#
loop_
_entity_poly.entity_id
_entity_poly.type
_entity_poly.pdbx_seq_one_letter_code
_entity_poly.pdbx_strand_id
1 'polypeptide(L)'
;MSLYEDLVAAWVPAKHDWLCLRPSGEELVSRLGKQKMFSYCAYDLSFLHFGTSSEVLDHLSGASLVLVSRRHQCSIPATNLSDIAASAVLLSSKIAPAVSIGEDSLIYDSTISSGIQIGSLSIVVGINVPSVNSTAAENSFRFILPDRHCLWEVPLVGRTGRVIVYCGLHDNPKNSVSKDGTFCGKPWRKVLHDLGIQENDLWSSTGTHEKCLWNAKIFPILSYFEMLNLASWLMGLSDQNSKHFLSLWRSSPRVSLEELHRSIDFSKMCQGSIDHQADLAAGIAKACIKYGMLGCNLYQLCEEILQKEDLGVKICEDFLGLCPGLLEQNSKILPKSRAYQLQVDLLRACRNETTACKLDHKVWDAVAEETASAVKYGFKEYLFEAPSDIPTPVYKNNDFDGSADHSFHPRRVKVELPVRVDFVGGWSDTPPWSLERAGSVLNMAISLEGSLPIGAIIETAETIGVFIKDDAGNEIHIEDLTSIATPFDGNDPFRLVKSALLVTGIIHGSVVASMGLQIRTWAHVPRGSGLGTSSILAAAVVKGLLQITDGDESNENVARLVLVLEQLMGTGGGWQDQIGGLYPGIKFNASFPGIPLRLQVVPLLASPELISELQQRLLVVFTGQVRLAHQVLQKVVIRYLRRDNLLVSSIKRLAELAKIGREALMNCDIDDLGEIMLEAWRLHQELDPYCSNEFVDRLFGFAHPYCCGYKLVGAGGGGFSLLLAKDARHAKELRHLLEEDSSFDVKIYNWNIFLDN
;
A
#
# COMPACT_ATOMS: atom_id res chain seq x y z
N MET A 1 -3.67 19.09 -38.06
CA MET A 1 -4.08 17.75 -38.51
C MET A 1 -3.70 16.75 -37.43
N SER A 2 -4.64 15.92 -36.98
CA SER A 2 -4.41 14.91 -35.95
C SER A 2 -3.95 13.60 -36.59
N LEU A 3 -2.75 13.13 -36.25
CA LEU A 3 -2.25 11.83 -36.69
C LEU A 3 -3.19 10.68 -36.25
N TYR A 4 -3.85 10.83 -35.09
CA TYR A 4 -4.80 9.86 -34.59
C TYR A 4 -6.02 9.72 -35.48
N GLU A 5 -6.55 10.83 -36.01
CA GLU A 5 -7.70 10.78 -36.93
C GLU A 5 -7.34 10.04 -38.22
N ASP A 6 -6.12 10.28 -38.73
CA ASP A 6 -5.65 9.66 -39.96
C ASP A 6 -5.38 8.14 -39.76
N LEU A 7 -4.84 7.74 -38.59
CA LEU A 7 -4.68 6.33 -38.23
C LEU A 7 -6.02 5.62 -38.03
N VAL A 8 -6.96 6.23 -37.31
CA VAL A 8 -8.30 5.66 -37.07
C VAL A 8 -9.07 5.53 -38.37
N ALA A 9 -9.02 6.55 -39.23
CA ALA A 9 -9.66 6.51 -40.54
C ALA A 9 -9.12 5.37 -41.42
N ALA A 10 -7.87 4.94 -41.23
CA ALA A 10 -7.28 3.83 -41.98
C ALA A 10 -7.90 2.47 -41.61
N TRP A 11 -8.37 2.29 -40.38
CA TRP A 11 -9.06 1.08 -39.94
C TRP A 11 -10.58 1.09 -40.18
N VAL A 12 -11.16 2.23 -40.57
CA VAL A 12 -12.60 2.39 -40.80
C VAL A 12 -12.85 2.50 -42.31
N PRO A 13 -13.30 1.42 -42.99
CA PRO A 13 -13.46 1.41 -44.46
C PRO A 13 -14.28 2.58 -45.01
N ALA A 14 -15.32 3.02 -44.29
CA ALA A 14 -16.15 4.16 -44.68
C ALA A 14 -15.43 5.53 -44.68
N LYS A 15 -14.21 5.59 -44.13
CA LYS A 15 -13.38 6.81 -44.08
C LYS A 15 -12.19 6.75 -45.05
N HIS A 16 -12.01 5.66 -45.79
CA HIS A 16 -10.87 5.49 -46.70
C HIS A 16 -10.83 6.56 -47.79
N ASP A 17 -11.97 6.86 -48.44
CA ASP A 17 -12.02 7.89 -49.48
C ASP A 17 -11.61 9.28 -48.97
N TRP A 18 -11.98 9.61 -47.73
CA TRP A 18 -11.57 10.85 -47.06
C TRP A 18 -10.08 10.84 -46.72
N LEU A 19 -9.56 9.71 -46.25
CA LEU A 19 -8.16 9.56 -45.85
C LEU A 19 -7.21 9.56 -47.05
N CYS A 20 -7.58 8.92 -48.17
CA CYS A 20 -6.76 8.85 -49.38
C CYS A 20 -6.44 10.23 -49.98
N LEU A 21 -7.26 11.25 -49.69
CA LEU A 21 -7.03 12.64 -50.09
C LEU A 21 -5.99 13.36 -49.22
N ARG A 22 -5.48 12.72 -48.16
CA ARG A 22 -4.54 13.29 -47.19
C ARG A 22 -3.12 12.72 -47.37
N PRO A 23 -2.09 13.44 -46.89
CA PRO A 23 -0.71 12.96 -46.94
C PRO A 23 -0.58 11.57 -46.30
N SER A 24 0.05 10.63 -47.02
CA SER A 24 0.24 9.23 -46.60
C SER A 24 -1.04 8.40 -46.43
N GLY A 25 -2.21 8.91 -46.85
CA GLY A 25 -3.50 8.23 -46.68
C GLY A 25 -3.60 6.87 -47.36
N GLU A 26 -3.14 6.78 -48.61
CA GLU A 26 -3.13 5.51 -49.36
C GLU A 26 -2.24 4.44 -48.69
N GLU A 27 -1.06 4.84 -48.19
CA GLU A 27 -0.14 3.92 -47.49
C GLU A 27 -0.77 3.45 -46.16
N LEU A 28 -1.41 4.35 -45.42
CA LEU A 28 -2.12 4.02 -44.18
C LEU A 28 -3.26 3.03 -44.43
N VAL A 29 -4.10 3.25 -45.43
CA VAL A 29 -5.17 2.33 -45.82
C VAL A 29 -4.60 0.96 -46.22
N SER A 30 -3.52 0.95 -47.01
CA SER A 30 -2.86 -0.29 -47.46
C SER A 30 -2.30 -1.13 -46.30
N ARG A 31 -1.67 -0.48 -45.32
CA ARG A 31 -1.00 -1.13 -44.18
C ARG A 31 -1.97 -1.52 -43.06
N LEU A 32 -2.92 -0.66 -42.75
CA LEU A 32 -3.79 -0.79 -41.57
C LEU A 32 -5.18 -1.30 -41.93
N GLY A 33 -5.71 -0.98 -43.11
CA GLY A 33 -7.07 -1.35 -43.51
C GLY A 33 -7.31 -2.86 -43.67
N LYS A 34 -6.24 -3.67 -43.75
CA LYS A 34 -6.30 -5.14 -43.77
C LYS A 34 -6.18 -5.79 -42.39
N GLN A 35 -5.85 -5.02 -41.35
CA GLN A 35 -5.68 -5.53 -39.99
C GLN A 35 -7.04 -5.70 -39.31
N LYS A 36 -7.21 -6.81 -38.59
CA LYS A 36 -8.43 -7.07 -37.83
C LYS A 36 -8.38 -6.26 -36.53
N MET A 37 -9.29 -5.30 -36.37
CA MET A 37 -9.42 -4.53 -35.13
C MET A 37 -10.13 -5.36 -34.08
N PHE A 38 -9.55 -5.45 -32.89
CA PHE A 38 -10.23 -5.90 -31.69
C PHE A 38 -10.55 -4.66 -30.85
N SER A 39 -11.84 -4.42 -30.58
CA SER A 39 -12.28 -3.32 -29.74
C SER A 39 -12.69 -3.85 -28.38
N TYR A 40 -12.14 -3.26 -27.33
CA TYR A 40 -12.62 -3.42 -25.96
C TYR A 40 -13.33 -2.13 -25.55
N CYS A 41 -14.60 -2.24 -25.16
CA CYS A 41 -15.33 -1.12 -24.59
C CYS A 41 -15.14 -1.17 -23.07
N ALA A 42 -14.36 -0.23 -22.53
CA ALA A 42 -14.14 -0.12 -21.10
C ALA A 42 -15.33 0.60 -20.45
N TYR A 43 -16.38 -0.14 -20.11
CA TYR A 43 -17.59 0.40 -19.46
C TYR A 43 -17.30 0.99 -18.07
N ASP A 44 -16.21 0.56 -17.43
CA ASP A 44 -15.83 0.98 -16.08
C ASP A 44 -14.96 2.25 -16.04
N LEU A 45 -14.62 2.83 -17.21
CA LEU A 45 -13.81 4.04 -17.30
C LEU A 45 -14.67 5.27 -17.58
N SER A 46 -14.44 6.33 -16.82
CA SER A 46 -14.99 7.66 -17.12
C SER A 46 -14.17 8.32 -18.22
N PHE A 47 -14.79 8.62 -19.36
CA PHE A 47 -14.15 9.42 -20.41
C PHE A 47 -14.19 10.91 -20.03
N LEU A 48 -13.02 11.53 -19.96
CA LEU A 48 -12.84 12.92 -19.57
C LEU A 48 -12.58 13.78 -20.82
N HIS A 49 -13.23 14.94 -20.92
CA HIS A 49 -13.00 15.91 -21.98
C HIS A 49 -12.41 17.19 -21.37
N PHE A 50 -11.25 17.63 -21.86
CA PHE A 50 -10.55 18.82 -21.37
C PHE A 50 -10.51 19.91 -22.44
N GLY A 51 -11.64 20.58 -22.66
CA GLY A 51 -11.81 21.73 -23.56
C GLY A 51 -11.84 23.08 -22.85
N THR A 52 -12.19 23.14 -21.57
CA THR A 52 -12.27 24.35 -20.74
C THR A 52 -11.75 24.10 -19.32
N SER A 53 -11.42 25.18 -18.62
CA SER A 53 -11.06 25.13 -17.20
C SER A 53 -12.20 24.57 -16.33
N SER A 54 -13.46 24.80 -16.70
CA SER A 54 -14.62 24.28 -15.95
C SER A 54 -14.67 22.75 -15.90
N GLU A 55 -14.36 22.08 -17.00
CA GLU A 55 -14.36 20.60 -17.06
C GLU A 55 -13.28 20.00 -16.14
N VAL A 56 -12.16 20.69 -15.95
CA VAL A 56 -11.13 20.30 -14.97
C VAL A 56 -11.70 20.31 -13.54
N LEU A 57 -12.50 21.32 -13.17
CA LEU A 57 -13.14 21.39 -11.85
C LEU A 57 -14.28 20.39 -11.69
N ASP A 58 -15.06 20.12 -12.74
CA ASP A 58 -16.16 19.14 -12.70
C ASP A 58 -15.63 17.74 -12.37
N HIS A 59 -14.45 17.39 -12.88
CA HIS A 59 -13.79 16.13 -12.56
C HIS A 59 -13.27 16.04 -11.12
N LEU A 60 -12.98 17.18 -10.50
CA LEU A 60 -12.52 17.26 -9.11
C LEU A 60 -13.67 17.46 -8.12
N SER A 61 -14.91 17.65 -8.58
CA SER A 61 -16.11 17.90 -7.75
C SER A 61 -17.19 16.81 -7.85
N GLY A 62 -17.10 15.87 -8.79
CA GLY A 62 -18.12 14.84 -9.06
C GLY A 62 -18.16 13.59 -8.15
N ALA A 63 -19.20 12.76 -8.33
CA ALA A 63 -19.50 11.56 -7.50
C ALA A 63 -18.40 10.47 -7.45
N SER A 64 -17.43 10.49 -8.37
CA SER A 64 -16.27 9.60 -8.38
C SER A 64 -15.23 9.90 -7.27
N LEU A 65 -15.46 10.95 -6.46
CA LEU A 65 -14.58 11.46 -5.41
C LEU A 65 -14.39 10.57 -4.17
N VAL A 66 -15.06 9.42 -4.05
CA VAL A 66 -14.85 8.51 -2.91
C VAL A 66 -13.37 8.11 -2.75
N LEU A 67 -12.56 8.26 -3.82
CA LEU A 67 -11.19 7.77 -3.90
C LEU A 67 -10.08 8.85 -3.92
N VAL A 68 -10.39 10.15 -4.04
CA VAL A 68 -9.35 11.20 -4.22
C VAL A 68 -9.34 12.18 -3.04
N SER A 69 -8.20 12.30 -2.38
CA SER A 69 -8.00 13.31 -1.32
C SER A 69 -8.03 14.72 -1.89
N ARG A 70 -8.82 15.61 -1.28
CA ARG A 70 -8.86 17.05 -1.64
C ARG A 70 -7.62 17.82 -1.17
N ARG A 71 -6.77 17.23 -0.33
CA ARG A 71 -5.55 17.84 0.18
C ARG A 71 -4.42 16.84 0.01
N HIS A 72 -3.42 17.20 -0.79
CA HIS A 72 -2.29 16.33 -1.07
C HIS A 72 -0.99 17.14 -1.10
N GLN A 73 0.02 16.65 -0.37
CA GLN A 73 1.36 17.24 -0.33
C GLN A 73 1.35 18.77 -0.10
N CYS A 74 0.51 19.25 0.81
CA CYS A 74 0.28 20.67 1.01
C CYS A 74 0.64 21.13 2.43
N SER A 75 1.05 22.39 2.56
CA SER A 75 1.26 23.06 3.85
C SER A 75 0.15 24.08 4.07
N ILE A 76 -0.69 23.86 5.08
CA ILE A 76 -1.88 24.67 5.36
C ILE A 76 -1.79 25.15 6.81
N PRO A 77 -2.13 26.42 7.12
CA PRO A 77 -2.14 26.92 8.49
C PRO A 77 -3.29 26.30 9.29
N ALA A 78 -3.27 26.51 10.60
CA ALA A 78 -4.39 26.11 11.45
C ALA A 78 -5.70 26.79 11.00
N THR A 79 -6.84 26.11 11.19
CA THR A 79 -8.15 26.55 10.69
C THR A 79 -8.63 27.89 11.26
N ASN A 80 -8.12 28.32 12.40
CA ASN A 80 -8.40 29.63 12.99
C ASN A 80 -7.59 30.77 12.36
N LEU A 81 -6.61 30.46 11.50
CA LEU A 81 -5.72 31.44 10.87
C LEU A 81 -6.07 31.68 9.40
N SER A 82 -6.90 30.87 8.75
CA SER A 82 -7.27 31.01 7.33
C SER A 82 -8.64 30.41 7.06
N ASP A 83 -9.37 31.00 6.12
CA ASP A 83 -10.73 30.59 5.77
C ASP A 83 -10.71 29.79 4.47
N ILE A 84 -10.50 28.48 4.58
CA ILE A 84 -10.35 27.58 3.44
C ILE A 84 -11.54 26.61 3.43
N ALA A 85 -12.38 26.73 2.41
CA ALA A 85 -13.54 25.85 2.24
C ALA A 85 -13.11 24.37 2.27
N ALA A 86 -13.91 23.54 2.95
CA ALA A 86 -13.64 22.10 3.04
C ALA A 86 -13.67 21.41 1.66
N SER A 87 -14.44 21.98 0.73
CA SER A 87 -14.58 21.50 -0.63
C SER A 87 -13.42 21.87 -1.55
N ALA A 88 -12.58 22.86 -1.18
CA ALA A 88 -11.45 23.28 -1.99
C ALA A 88 -10.40 22.17 -2.13
N VAL A 89 -9.84 22.04 -3.34
CA VAL A 89 -8.82 21.06 -3.70
C VAL A 89 -7.47 21.75 -3.70
N LEU A 90 -6.57 21.30 -2.83
CA LEU A 90 -5.23 21.85 -2.62
C LEU A 90 -4.18 20.76 -2.88
N LEU A 91 -3.42 20.92 -3.95
CA LEU A 91 -2.43 19.94 -4.40
C LEU A 91 -1.06 20.60 -4.51
N SER A 92 -0.05 19.98 -3.88
CA SER A 92 1.35 20.42 -3.96
C SER A 92 1.49 21.94 -3.73
N SER A 93 0.81 22.47 -2.70
CA SER A 93 0.69 23.91 -2.49
C SER A 93 0.95 24.31 -1.05
N LYS A 94 1.50 25.52 -0.86
CA LYS A 94 1.74 26.14 0.44
C LYS A 94 0.83 27.35 0.63
N ILE A 95 0.03 27.33 1.68
CA ILE A 95 -0.88 28.40 2.06
C ILE A 95 -0.34 29.10 3.31
N ALA A 96 -0.24 30.42 3.28
CA ALA A 96 0.11 31.23 4.45
C ALA A 96 -1.13 31.54 5.32
N PRO A 97 -0.95 31.96 6.59
CA PRO A 97 -2.04 32.54 7.38
C PRO A 97 -2.73 33.73 6.68
N ALA A 98 -3.96 34.04 7.08
CA ALA A 98 -4.80 35.10 6.52
C ALA A 98 -5.05 35.00 5.01
N VAL A 99 -5.16 33.77 4.49
CA VAL A 99 -5.63 33.48 3.13
C VAL A 99 -7.09 32.99 3.21
N SER A 100 -7.92 33.35 2.22
CA SER A 100 -9.25 32.78 2.05
C SER A 100 -9.39 32.06 0.71
N ILE A 101 -10.01 30.89 0.70
CA ILE A 101 -10.23 30.07 -0.50
C ILE A 101 -11.68 29.57 -0.51
N GLY A 102 -12.43 29.98 -1.53
CA GLY A 102 -13.84 29.65 -1.71
C GLY A 102 -14.10 28.19 -2.10
N GLU A 103 -15.38 27.86 -2.20
CA GLU A 103 -15.85 26.50 -2.46
C GLU A 103 -15.41 25.99 -3.83
N ASP A 104 -15.32 24.67 -3.98
CA ASP A 104 -14.96 23.94 -5.21
C ASP A 104 -13.85 24.57 -6.07
N SER A 105 -12.84 25.15 -5.43
CA SER A 105 -11.69 25.77 -6.10
C SER A 105 -10.49 24.84 -6.13
N LEU A 106 -9.67 24.93 -7.17
CA LEU A 106 -8.43 24.16 -7.33
C LEU A 106 -7.21 25.06 -7.18
N ILE A 107 -6.34 24.73 -6.23
CA ILE A 107 -5.01 25.33 -6.09
C ILE A 107 -3.97 24.23 -6.33
N TYR A 108 -3.12 24.44 -7.32
CA TYR A 108 -2.09 23.48 -7.73
C TYR A 108 -0.73 24.15 -7.82
N ASP A 109 0.31 23.50 -7.28
CA ASP A 109 1.72 23.90 -7.42
C ASP A 109 1.98 25.37 -7.07
N SER A 110 1.34 25.87 -6.00
CA SER A 110 1.31 27.31 -5.68
C SER A 110 1.73 27.62 -4.24
N THR A 111 2.45 28.73 -4.08
CA THR A 111 2.74 29.37 -2.78
C THR A 111 1.91 30.65 -2.63
N ILE A 112 0.84 30.55 -1.84
CA ILE A 112 -0.10 31.64 -1.60
C ILE A 112 0.27 32.39 -0.31
N SER A 113 0.71 33.63 -0.48
CA SER A 113 1.08 34.53 0.61
C SER A 113 -0.15 35.15 1.31
N SER A 114 0.06 35.66 2.54
CA SER A 114 -0.99 36.32 3.33
C SER A 114 -1.61 37.51 2.60
N GLY A 115 -2.90 37.74 2.79
CA GLY A 115 -3.62 38.86 2.16
C GLY A 115 -4.20 38.55 0.78
N ILE A 116 -4.13 37.29 0.34
CA ILE A 116 -4.75 36.81 -0.90
C ILE A 116 -6.12 36.19 -0.58
N GLN A 117 -7.13 36.56 -1.37
CA GLN A 117 -8.47 36.00 -1.32
C GLN A 117 -8.81 35.37 -2.67
N ILE A 118 -9.21 34.10 -2.66
CA ILE A 118 -9.59 33.34 -3.85
C ILE A 118 -11.06 32.99 -3.71
N GLY A 119 -11.87 33.44 -4.67
CA GLY A 119 -13.30 33.16 -4.76
C GLY A 119 -13.60 31.70 -5.08
N SER A 120 -14.88 31.35 -5.07
CA SER A 120 -15.37 29.99 -5.32
C SER A 120 -15.30 29.62 -6.80
N LEU A 121 -15.18 28.32 -7.10
CA LEU A 121 -15.04 27.78 -8.46
C LEU A 121 -13.88 28.41 -9.23
N SER A 122 -12.77 28.67 -8.55
CA SER A 122 -11.60 29.30 -9.14
C SER A 122 -10.43 28.31 -9.29
N ILE A 123 -9.56 28.57 -10.26
CA ILE A 123 -8.38 27.74 -10.53
C ILE A 123 -7.11 28.58 -10.40
N VAL A 124 -6.17 28.12 -9.58
CA VAL A 124 -4.89 28.77 -9.36
C VAL A 124 -3.76 27.77 -9.60
N VAL A 125 -2.83 28.07 -10.50
CA VAL A 125 -1.76 27.14 -10.91
C VAL A 125 -0.42 27.86 -10.95
N GLY A 126 0.59 27.31 -10.27
CA GLY A 126 1.97 27.81 -10.36
C GLY A 126 2.23 29.17 -9.70
N ILE A 127 1.26 29.73 -8.98
CA ILE A 127 1.36 31.09 -8.43
C ILE A 127 2.27 31.08 -7.22
N ASN A 128 3.39 31.79 -7.31
CA ASN A 128 4.38 31.89 -6.25
C ASN A 128 4.59 33.34 -5.83
N VAL A 129 3.73 33.83 -4.93
CA VAL A 129 3.78 35.23 -4.51
C VAL A 129 4.97 35.45 -3.57
N PRO A 130 5.97 36.26 -3.96
CA PRO A 130 7.18 36.46 -3.16
C PRO A 130 6.83 37.05 -1.78
N SER A 131 7.47 36.54 -0.72
CA SER A 131 7.33 37.12 0.62
C SER A 131 7.93 38.53 0.63
N VAL A 132 7.13 39.53 0.95
CA VAL A 132 7.62 40.90 1.16
C VAL A 132 8.42 40.91 2.47
N ASN A 133 9.73 41.13 2.40
CA ASN A 133 10.56 41.30 3.60
C ASN A 133 10.05 42.53 4.37
N SER A 134 9.33 42.27 5.47
CA SER A 134 8.72 43.29 6.31
C SER A 134 9.77 43.98 7.19
N THR A 135 10.41 45.02 6.65
CA THR A 135 11.03 46.09 7.44
C THR A 135 10.30 47.43 7.30
N ALA A 136 9.21 47.50 6.52
CA ALA A 136 8.33 48.67 6.44
C ALA A 136 6.87 48.26 6.67
N ALA A 137 6.30 48.70 7.79
CA ALA A 137 5.01 48.30 8.33
C ALA A 137 3.78 48.94 7.66
N GLU A 138 3.82 49.35 6.38
CA GLU A 138 2.77 50.24 5.84
C GLU A 138 2.09 49.88 4.52
N ASN A 139 2.33 48.72 3.89
CA ASN A 139 1.41 48.24 2.83
C ASN A 139 1.39 46.71 2.75
N SER A 140 0.46 46.07 3.46
CA SER A 140 0.15 44.66 3.22
C SER A 140 -0.47 44.55 1.82
N PHE A 141 0.26 43.97 0.86
CA PHE A 141 -0.28 43.68 -0.46
C PHE A 141 -1.55 42.82 -0.32
N ARG A 142 -2.63 43.23 -0.99
CA ARG A 142 -3.90 42.50 -1.02
C ARG A 142 -4.28 42.22 -2.45
N PHE A 143 -4.68 40.99 -2.73
CA PHE A 143 -5.12 40.56 -4.06
C PHE A 143 -6.36 39.69 -3.93
N ILE A 144 -7.35 39.93 -4.79
CA ILE A 144 -8.60 39.18 -4.81
C ILE A 144 -8.74 38.57 -6.20
N LEU A 145 -8.80 37.23 -6.26
CA LEU A 145 -9.28 36.50 -7.41
C LEU A 145 -10.79 36.26 -7.23
N PRO A 146 -11.66 36.81 -8.08
CA PRO A 146 -13.11 36.65 -7.90
C PRO A 146 -13.57 35.21 -8.13
N ASP A 147 -14.84 34.93 -7.83
CA ASP A 147 -15.46 33.65 -8.15
C ASP A 147 -15.38 33.36 -9.65
N ARG A 148 -15.23 32.08 -10.01
CA ARG A 148 -15.22 31.60 -11.40
C ARG A 148 -14.10 32.23 -12.24
N HIS A 149 -12.92 32.42 -11.67
CA HIS A 149 -11.75 32.93 -12.37
C HIS A 149 -10.56 31.96 -12.30
N CYS A 150 -9.72 32.03 -13.33
CA CYS A 150 -8.47 31.29 -13.41
C CYS A 150 -7.29 32.25 -13.30
N LEU A 151 -6.23 31.82 -12.63
CA LEU A 151 -4.98 32.56 -12.46
C LEU A 151 -3.80 31.59 -12.54
N TRP A 152 -2.85 31.88 -13.41
CA TRP A 152 -1.70 31.00 -13.60
C TRP A 152 -0.45 31.76 -14.01
N GLU A 153 0.69 31.24 -13.60
CA GLU A 153 2.01 31.85 -13.80
C GLU A 153 2.83 31.00 -14.77
N VAL A 154 3.33 31.62 -15.85
CA VAL A 154 4.02 30.91 -16.92
C VAL A 154 5.42 31.50 -17.17
N PRO A 155 6.49 30.70 -17.13
CA PRO A 155 7.84 31.15 -17.49
C PRO A 155 8.01 31.26 -19.01
N LEU A 156 8.76 32.28 -19.47
CA LEU A 156 9.02 32.51 -20.89
C LEU A 156 10.46 32.17 -21.29
N VAL A 157 10.64 31.62 -22.50
CA VAL A 157 11.93 31.34 -23.12
C VAL A 157 12.71 32.63 -23.38
N GLY A 158 14.00 32.64 -23.03
CA GLY A 158 14.93 33.73 -23.37
C GLY A 158 14.68 35.04 -22.62
N ARG A 159 13.75 35.07 -21.66
CA ARG A 159 13.51 36.20 -20.76
C ARG A 159 13.63 35.72 -19.32
N THR A 160 14.17 36.55 -18.44
CA THR A 160 14.19 36.26 -17.00
C THR A 160 12.80 36.39 -16.36
N GLY A 161 11.82 36.97 -17.07
CA GLY A 161 10.47 37.23 -16.58
C GLY A 161 9.49 36.06 -16.74
N ARG A 162 8.44 36.10 -15.91
CA ARG A 162 7.25 35.24 -15.97
C ARG A 162 6.04 36.09 -16.36
N VAL A 163 4.97 35.47 -16.83
CA VAL A 163 3.71 36.15 -17.15
C VAL A 163 2.61 35.56 -16.30
N ILE A 164 1.80 36.43 -15.71
CA ILE A 164 0.58 36.03 -15.01
C ILE A 164 -0.56 36.14 -16.01
N VAL A 165 -1.20 35.00 -16.29
CA VAL A 165 -2.36 34.90 -17.17
C VAL A 165 -3.60 34.73 -16.29
N TYR A 166 -4.70 35.37 -16.69
CA TYR A 166 -5.96 35.35 -15.97
C TYR A 166 -7.12 35.41 -16.96
N CYS A 167 -8.19 34.69 -16.65
CA CYS A 167 -9.42 34.66 -17.44
C CYS A 167 -10.58 34.17 -16.57
N GLY A 168 -11.79 34.20 -17.11
CA GLY A 168 -12.94 33.55 -16.51
C GLY A 168 -12.87 32.03 -16.71
N LEU A 169 -13.42 31.28 -15.76
CA LEU A 169 -13.50 29.81 -15.80
C LEU A 169 -14.15 29.28 -17.09
N HIS A 170 -15.11 30.03 -17.62
CA HIS A 170 -15.93 29.69 -18.78
C HIS A 170 -15.51 30.42 -20.07
N ASP A 171 -14.42 31.19 -20.04
CA ASP A 171 -13.95 31.87 -21.24
C ASP A 171 -13.38 30.85 -22.24
N ASN A 172 -14.00 30.74 -23.41
CA ASN A 172 -13.42 29.98 -24.52
C ASN A 172 -12.43 30.87 -25.29
N PRO A 173 -11.12 30.55 -25.32
CA PRO A 173 -10.12 31.42 -25.92
C PRO A 173 -10.32 31.70 -27.41
N LYS A 174 -11.01 30.81 -28.12
CA LYS A 174 -11.19 30.85 -29.58
C LYS A 174 -12.54 31.46 -30.00
N ASN A 175 -13.45 31.73 -29.06
CA ASN A 175 -14.69 32.44 -29.38
C ASN A 175 -14.38 33.90 -29.69
N SER A 176 -14.88 34.37 -30.83
CA SER A 176 -14.60 35.71 -31.31
C SER A 176 -15.54 36.76 -30.75
N VAL A 177 -15.12 38.03 -30.78
CA VAL A 177 -15.93 39.18 -30.31
C VAL A 177 -17.29 39.26 -31.04
N SER A 178 -17.38 38.77 -32.27
CA SER A 178 -18.62 38.69 -33.06
C SER A 178 -19.49 37.48 -32.73
N LYS A 179 -18.95 36.48 -32.03
CA LYS A 179 -19.64 35.24 -31.59
C LYS A 179 -19.69 35.16 -30.07
N ASP A 180 -20.05 36.27 -29.42
CA ASP A 180 -20.23 36.38 -27.98
C ASP A 180 -19.02 35.93 -27.12
N GLY A 181 -17.80 36.13 -27.63
CA GLY A 181 -16.58 35.89 -26.88
C GLY A 181 -16.51 36.72 -25.60
N THR A 182 -15.96 36.12 -24.55
CA THR A 182 -15.84 36.70 -23.21
C THR A 182 -14.39 36.82 -22.75
N PHE A 183 -14.16 37.70 -21.79
CA PHE A 183 -12.93 37.81 -21.02
C PHE A 183 -13.28 38.15 -19.56
N CYS A 184 -12.70 37.39 -18.62
CA CYS A 184 -13.04 37.44 -17.20
C CYS A 184 -14.56 37.28 -16.97
N GLY A 185 -15.19 36.38 -17.73
CA GLY A 185 -16.63 36.11 -17.66
C GLY A 185 -17.54 37.22 -18.17
N LYS A 186 -17.00 38.29 -18.77
CA LYS A 186 -17.75 39.42 -19.31
C LYS A 186 -17.61 39.48 -20.84
N PRO A 187 -18.66 39.87 -21.59
CA PRO A 187 -18.53 40.06 -23.04
C PRO A 187 -17.47 41.10 -23.39
N TRP A 188 -16.66 40.85 -24.42
CA TRP A 188 -15.56 41.75 -24.83
C TRP A 188 -16.00 43.21 -25.00
N ARG A 189 -17.16 43.47 -25.59
CA ARG A 189 -17.69 44.84 -25.78
C ARG A 189 -17.81 45.60 -24.46
N LYS A 190 -18.24 44.91 -23.40
CA LYS A 190 -18.37 45.48 -22.06
C LYS A 190 -17.01 45.75 -21.44
N VAL A 191 -16.07 44.79 -21.55
CA VAL A 191 -14.69 44.95 -21.05
C VAL A 191 -13.99 46.15 -21.69
N LEU A 192 -14.06 46.27 -23.02
CA LEU A 192 -13.45 47.39 -23.75
C LEU A 192 -14.03 48.73 -23.34
N HIS A 193 -15.35 48.80 -23.21
CA HIS A 193 -16.06 50.01 -22.76
C HIS A 193 -15.67 50.40 -21.33
N ASP A 194 -15.79 49.47 -20.37
CA ASP A 194 -15.60 49.73 -18.95
C ASP A 194 -14.14 50.11 -18.62
N LEU A 195 -13.17 49.53 -19.34
CA LEU A 195 -11.74 49.78 -19.12
C LEU A 195 -11.16 50.87 -20.05
N GLY A 196 -11.93 51.40 -20.99
CA GLY A 196 -11.46 52.39 -21.98
C GLY A 196 -10.41 51.85 -22.96
N ILE A 197 -10.36 50.53 -23.15
CA ILE A 197 -9.45 49.84 -24.07
C ILE A 197 -10.04 49.90 -25.48
N GLN A 198 -9.21 50.25 -26.45
CA GLN A 198 -9.59 50.27 -27.87
C GLN A 198 -9.21 48.95 -28.53
N GLU A 199 -9.93 48.53 -29.56
CA GLU A 199 -9.62 47.25 -30.25
C GLU A 199 -8.19 47.21 -30.81
N ASN A 200 -7.69 48.35 -31.31
CA ASN A 200 -6.32 48.47 -31.82
C ASN A 200 -5.25 48.35 -30.72
N ASP A 201 -5.62 48.45 -29.44
CA ASP A 201 -4.70 48.18 -28.33
C ASP A 201 -4.40 46.67 -28.22
N LEU A 202 -5.33 45.80 -28.66
CA LEU A 202 -5.28 44.35 -28.47
C LEU A 202 -4.94 43.58 -29.75
N TRP A 203 -5.51 43.99 -30.89
CA TRP A 203 -5.40 43.30 -32.16
C TRP A 203 -4.81 44.23 -33.23
N SER A 204 -3.81 43.75 -33.96
CA SER A 204 -3.23 44.49 -35.08
C SER A 204 -4.21 44.59 -36.24
N SER A 205 -4.32 45.76 -36.87
CA SER A 205 -5.21 46.04 -38.00
C SER A 205 -4.85 45.33 -39.32
N THR A 206 -3.80 44.53 -39.34
CA THR A 206 -3.17 43.96 -40.54
C THR A 206 -3.53 42.49 -40.83
N GLY A 207 -4.40 41.84 -40.03
CA GLY A 207 -4.74 40.42 -40.17
C GLY A 207 -6.23 40.14 -40.42
N THR A 208 -6.54 39.08 -41.18
CA THR A 208 -7.90 38.55 -41.42
C THR A 208 -8.39 37.59 -40.32
N HIS A 209 -7.71 37.54 -39.18
CA HIS A 209 -8.04 36.60 -38.10
C HIS A 209 -9.26 37.08 -37.29
N GLU A 210 -10.10 36.14 -36.85
CA GLU A 210 -11.18 36.45 -35.92
C GLU A 210 -10.59 37.01 -34.60
N LYS A 211 -11.12 38.15 -34.13
CA LYS A 211 -10.68 38.80 -32.89
C LYS A 211 -11.18 37.99 -31.70
N CYS A 212 -10.28 37.36 -30.94
CA CYS A 212 -10.62 36.51 -29.79
C CYS A 212 -9.55 36.63 -28.69
N LEU A 213 -9.75 35.97 -27.55
CA LEU A 213 -8.78 35.98 -26.44
C LEU A 213 -7.45 35.30 -26.84
N TRP A 214 -7.49 34.29 -27.72
CA TRP A 214 -6.31 33.56 -28.18
C TRP A 214 -5.24 34.49 -28.80
N ASN A 215 -5.66 35.47 -29.60
CA ASN A 215 -4.77 36.39 -30.32
C ASN A 215 -4.73 37.82 -29.76
N ALA A 216 -5.44 38.11 -28.67
CA ALA A 216 -5.42 39.43 -28.03
C ALA A 216 -4.13 39.66 -27.23
N LYS A 217 -3.39 40.74 -27.50
CA LYS A 217 -2.20 41.15 -26.71
C LYS A 217 -2.58 41.78 -25.38
N ILE A 218 -3.09 40.96 -24.46
CA ILE A 218 -3.70 41.43 -23.22
C ILE A 218 -2.82 41.26 -21.98
N PHE A 219 -1.89 40.29 -21.97
CA PHE A 219 -1.12 39.95 -20.77
C PHE A 219 0.18 40.76 -20.69
N PRO A 220 0.34 41.67 -19.71
CA PRO A 220 1.54 42.50 -19.57
C PRO A 220 2.73 41.71 -19.01
N ILE A 221 3.94 42.13 -19.37
CA ILE A 221 5.20 41.59 -18.86
C ILE A 221 5.90 42.70 -18.07
N LEU A 222 5.67 42.71 -16.76
CA LEU A 222 6.15 43.72 -15.82
C LEU A 222 6.69 43.04 -14.55
N SER A 223 6.97 43.81 -13.49
CA SER A 223 7.27 43.22 -12.18
C SER A 223 6.06 42.45 -11.63
N TYR A 224 6.30 41.49 -10.75
CA TYR A 224 5.28 40.56 -10.25
C TYR A 224 4.04 41.28 -9.68
N PHE A 225 4.26 42.27 -8.80
CA PHE A 225 3.17 43.02 -8.17
C PHE A 225 2.46 43.98 -9.14
N GLU A 226 3.17 44.55 -10.12
CA GLU A 226 2.53 45.35 -11.18
C GLU A 226 1.61 44.50 -12.06
N MET A 227 2.02 43.26 -12.39
CA MET A 227 1.17 42.33 -13.12
C MET A 227 -0.10 41.97 -12.34
N LEU A 228 -0.01 41.72 -11.02
CA LEU A 228 -1.19 41.45 -10.19
C LEU A 228 -2.12 42.66 -10.04
N ASN A 229 -1.56 43.88 -9.94
CA ASN A 229 -2.35 45.11 -9.91
C ASN A 229 -3.09 45.33 -11.24
N LEU A 230 -2.41 45.12 -12.37
CA LEU A 230 -3.05 45.18 -13.70
C LEU A 230 -4.08 44.07 -13.90
N ALA A 231 -3.84 42.86 -13.37
CA ALA A 231 -4.82 41.78 -13.39
C ALA A 231 -6.10 42.18 -12.63
N SER A 232 -5.97 42.77 -11.44
CA SER A 232 -7.11 43.27 -10.66
C SER A 232 -7.91 44.33 -11.42
N TRP A 233 -7.22 45.26 -12.11
CA TRP A 233 -7.86 46.25 -12.97
C TRP A 233 -8.55 45.61 -14.18
N LEU A 234 -7.92 44.67 -14.87
CA LEU A 234 -8.47 44.00 -16.06
C LEU A 234 -9.66 43.08 -15.74
N MET A 235 -9.72 42.52 -14.53
CA MET A 235 -10.91 41.81 -14.02
C MET A 235 -12.07 42.78 -13.66
N GLY A 236 -11.78 44.09 -13.57
CA GLY A 236 -12.73 45.14 -13.21
C GLY A 236 -12.99 45.24 -11.70
N LEU A 237 -11.95 45.01 -10.87
CA LEU A 237 -12.02 45.09 -9.41
C LEU A 237 -11.51 46.43 -8.85
N SER A 238 -10.91 47.27 -9.68
CA SER A 238 -10.36 48.57 -9.27
C SER A 238 -10.74 49.66 -10.27
N ASP A 239 -11.55 50.62 -9.81
CA ASP A 239 -11.84 51.85 -10.56
C ASP A 239 -10.92 53.01 -10.15
N GLN A 240 -10.28 52.90 -8.99
CA GLN A 240 -9.32 53.88 -8.51
C GLN A 240 -8.07 53.86 -9.40
N ASN A 241 -7.68 55.02 -9.93
CA ASN A 241 -6.53 55.17 -10.83
C ASN A 241 -6.63 54.43 -12.18
N SER A 242 -7.83 54.13 -12.68
CA SER A 242 -8.04 53.44 -13.98
C SER A 242 -7.28 54.10 -15.15
N LYS A 243 -7.16 55.44 -15.17
CA LYS A 243 -6.35 56.17 -16.17
C LYS A 243 -4.85 55.82 -16.10
N HIS A 244 -4.31 55.68 -14.90
CA HIS A 244 -2.90 55.32 -14.69
C HIS A 244 -2.65 53.87 -15.14
N PHE A 245 -3.52 52.93 -14.74
CA PHE A 245 -3.40 51.53 -15.13
C PHE A 245 -3.54 51.32 -16.64
N LEU A 246 -4.48 52.02 -17.29
CA LEU A 246 -4.61 51.99 -18.76
C LEU A 246 -3.35 52.49 -19.45
N SER A 247 -2.75 53.59 -18.96
CA SER A 247 -1.49 54.12 -19.50
C SER A 247 -0.33 53.14 -19.30
N LEU A 248 -0.19 52.59 -18.09
CA LEU A 248 0.84 51.62 -17.76
C LEU A 248 0.71 50.37 -18.64
N TRP A 249 -0.49 49.81 -18.72
CA TRP A 249 -0.80 48.64 -19.54
C TRP A 249 -0.50 48.86 -21.03
N ARG A 250 -0.93 49.99 -21.60
CA ARG A 250 -0.63 50.33 -23.02
C ARG A 250 0.86 50.43 -23.30
N SER A 251 1.62 51.02 -22.38
CA SER A 251 3.08 51.20 -22.53
C SER A 251 3.89 49.94 -22.27
N SER A 252 3.31 48.93 -21.62
CA SER A 252 3.99 47.69 -21.27
C SER A 252 4.14 46.73 -22.46
N PRO A 253 5.22 45.92 -22.50
CA PRO A 253 5.29 44.77 -23.38
C PRO A 253 4.15 43.79 -23.04
N ARG A 254 3.36 43.39 -24.04
CA ARG A 254 2.21 42.50 -23.87
C ARG A 254 2.27 41.32 -24.83
N VAL A 255 1.76 40.18 -24.38
CA VAL A 255 1.65 38.94 -25.17
C VAL A 255 0.21 38.45 -25.24
N SER A 256 -0.10 37.72 -26.32
CA SER A 256 -1.33 36.94 -26.45
C SER A 256 -1.13 35.49 -25.99
N LEU A 257 -2.22 34.72 -25.84
CA LEU A 257 -2.11 33.28 -25.54
C LEU A 257 -1.39 32.52 -26.66
N GLU A 258 -1.58 32.94 -27.92
CA GLU A 258 -0.87 32.36 -29.06
C GLU A 258 0.65 32.57 -28.97
N GLU A 259 1.08 33.81 -28.66
CA GLU A 259 2.49 34.15 -28.48
C GLU A 259 3.07 33.47 -27.25
N LEU A 260 2.30 33.43 -26.15
CA LEU A 260 2.64 32.72 -24.92
C LEU A 260 2.90 31.24 -25.21
N HIS A 261 1.97 30.54 -25.87
CA HIS A 261 2.06 29.11 -26.16
C HIS A 261 3.32 28.75 -26.97
N ARG A 262 3.80 29.65 -27.84
CA ARG A 262 5.05 29.45 -28.59
C ARG A 262 6.32 29.74 -27.78
N SER A 263 6.20 30.42 -26.65
CA SER A 263 7.32 30.95 -25.86
C SER A 263 7.37 30.39 -24.43
N ILE A 264 6.57 29.37 -24.09
CA ILE A 264 6.64 28.70 -22.78
C ILE A 264 7.98 28.00 -22.61
N ASP A 265 8.66 28.26 -21.49
CA ASP A 265 9.82 27.49 -21.07
C ASP A 265 9.38 26.26 -20.26
N PHE A 266 9.05 25.18 -20.97
CA PHE A 266 8.60 23.94 -20.34
C PHE A 266 9.63 23.33 -19.40
N SER A 267 10.92 23.45 -19.72
CA SER A 267 12.00 22.93 -18.88
C SER A 267 12.01 23.64 -17.53
N LYS A 268 11.99 24.98 -17.54
CA LYS A 268 11.94 25.79 -16.32
C LYS A 268 10.64 25.62 -15.53
N MET A 269 9.52 25.41 -16.23
CA MET A 269 8.23 25.12 -15.59
C MET A 269 8.27 23.77 -14.85
N CYS A 270 8.72 22.71 -15.50
CA CYS A 270 8.86 21.39 -14.90
C CYS A 270 9.86 21.39 -13.74
N GLN A 271 11.03 21.98 -13.92
CA GLN A 271 12.04 22.09 -12.85
C GLN A 271 11.50 22.87 -11.65
N GLY A 272 10.81 23.99 -11.90
CA GLY A 272 10.20 24.79 -10.84
C GLY A 272 9.16 24.02 -10.03
N SER A 273 8.34 23.19 -10.69
CA SER A 273 7.36 22.34 -10.00
C SER A 273 8.04 21.22 -9.20
N ILE A 274 9.06 20.56 -9.77
CA ILE A 274 9.87 19.54 -9.07
C ILE A 274 10.50 20.13 -7.80
N ASP A 275 11.13 21.31 -7.93
CA ASP A 275 11.76 21.99 -6.79
C ASP A 275 10.74 22.35 -5.71
N HIS A 276 9.55 22.83 -6.13
CA HIS A 276 8.47 23.19 -5.21
C HIS A 276 7.93 21.98 -4.43
N GLN A 277 7.69 20.88 -5.14
CA GLN A 277 7.24 19.62 -4.56
C GLN A 277 8.30 19.04 -3.61
N ALA A 278 9.58 19.07 -3.99
CA ALA A 278 10.68 18.64 -3.12
C ALA A 278 10.76 19.47 -1.84
N ASP A 279 10.55 20.79 -1.90
CA ASP A 279 10.53 21.67 -0.72
C ASP A 279 9.34 21.38 0.21
N LEU A 280 8.17 21.08 -0.37
CA LEU A 280 6.99 20.66 0.39
C LEU A 280 7.23 19.30 1.06
N ALA A 281 7.75 18.32 0.32
CA ALA A 281 8.10 17.00 0.81
C ALA A 281 9.11 17.09 1.97
N ALA A 282 10.16 17.91 1.83
CA ALA A 282 11.12 18.17 2.89
C ALA A 282 10.47 18.78 4.14
N GLY A 283 9.56 19.75 3.97
CA GLY A 283 8.81 20.33 5.08
C GLY A 283 7.95 19.31 5.83
N ILE A 284 7.24 18.46 5.09
CA ILE A 284 6.39 17.39 5.64
C ILE A 284 7.24 16.34 6.35
N ALA A 285 8.28 15.82 5.69
CA ALA A 285 9.19 14.82 6.25
C ALA A 285 9.85 15.31 7.54
N LYS A 286 10.34 16.56 7.55
CA LYS A 286 10.92 17.19 8.75
C LYS A 286 9.93 17.26 9.90
N ALA A 287 8.68 17.62 9.65
CA ALA A 287 7.63 17.65 10.68
C ALA A 287 7.33 16.24 11.21
N CYS A 288 7.16 15.26 10.32
CA CYS A 288 6.93 13.86 10.68
C CYS A 288 8.03 13.30 11.57
N ILE A 289 9.30 13.51 11.21
CA ILE A 289 10.46 13.04 11.98
C ILE A 289 10.52 13.76 13.33
N LYS A 290 10.38 15.09 13.34
CA LYS A 290 10.47 15.89 14.58
C LYS A 290 9.40 15.52 15.62
N TYR A 291 8.18 15.21 15.18
CA TYR A 291 7.06 14.90 16.08
C TYR A 291 6.78 13.39 16.24
N GLY A 292 7.62 12.50 15.68
CA GLY A 292 7.40 11.06 15.77
C GLY A 292 6.19 10.54 14.98
N MET A 293 5.65 11.33 14.04
CA MET A 293 4.47 11.00 13.25
C MET A 293 4.84 10.17 12.01
N LEU A 294 5.33 8.94 12.20
CA LEU A 294 5.72 8.02 11.12
C LEU A 294 4.51 7.29 10.47
N GLY A 295 3.39 8.00 10.32
CA GLY A 295 2.18 7.50 9.65
C GLY A 295 2.17 7.72 8.14
N CYS A 296 3.05 8.60 7.65
CA CYS A 296 3.21 8.93 6.23
C CYS A 296 4.31 8.07 5.58
N ASN A 297 4.27 7.95 4.25
CA ASN A 297 5.31 7.28 3.49
C ASN A 297 6.54 8.17 3.31
N LEU A 298 7.41 8.17 4.31
CA LEU A 298 8.63 8.98 4.30
C LEU A 298 9.61 8.55 3.21
N TYR A 299 9.62 7.26 2.83
CA TYR A 299 10.43 6.78 1.72
C TYR A 299 10.06 7.50 0.41
N GLN A 300 8.75 7.58 0.09
CA GLN A 300 8.27 8.32 -1.08
C GLN A 300 8.62 9.82 -1.02
N LEU A 301 8.49 10.45 0.15
CA LEU A 301 8.89 11.85 0.32
C LEU A 301 10.40 12.04 0.10
N CYS A 302 11.23 11.08 0.50
CA CYS A 302 12.67 11.13 0.22
C CYS A 302 12.94 11.03 -1.28
N GLU A 303 12.25 10.16 -2.01
CA GLU A 303 12.39 10.07 -3.48
C GLU A 303 12.00 11.38 -4.18
N GLU A 304 10.97 12.08 -3.69
CA GLU A 304 10.58 13.42 -4.17
C GLU A 304 11.66 14.47 -3.86
N ILE A 305 12.23 14.45 -2.64
CA ILE A 305 13.33 15.36 -2.24
C ILE A 305 14.58 15.13 -3.09
N LEU A 306 14.90 13.88 -3.41
CA LEU A 306 16.06 13.49 -4.23
C LEU A 306 15.98 13.96 -5.68
N GLN A 307 14.80 14.36 -6.17
CA GLN A 307 14.69 15.03 -7.47
C GLN A 307 15.42 16.38 -7.49
N LYS A 308 15.70 16.96 -6.32
CA LYS A 308 16.41 18.24 -6.16
C LYS A 308 17.93 18.06 -6.15
N GLU A 309 18.50 17.52 -7.24
CA GLU A 309 19.94 17.28 -7.47
C GLU A 309 20.79 17.10 -6.18
N ASP A 310 21.91 17.81 -6.03
CA ASP A 310 22.83 17.65 -4.89
C ASP A 310 22.25 18.14 -3.55
N LEU A 311 21.24 19.02 -3.58
CA LEU A 311 20.63 19.55 -2.36
C LEU A 311 19.72 18.53 -1.67
N GLY A 312 19.06 17.66 -2.45
CA GLY A 312 18.16 16.63 -1.95
C GLY A 312 18.87 15.63 -1.04
N VAL A 313 20.06 15.17 -1.44
CA VAL A 313 20.90 14.27 -0.63
C VAL A 313 21.24 14.91 0.72
N LYS A 314 21.65 16.18 0.72
CA LYS A 314 21.99 16.92 1.95
C LYS A 314 20.79 17.06 2.89
N ILE A 315 19.58 17.27 2.37
CA ILE A 315 18.36 17.32 3.18
C ILE A 315 18.11 15.96 3.86
N CYS A 316 18.30 14.85 3.13
CA CYS A 316 18.20 13.51 3.70
C CYS A 316 19.27 13.22 4.76
N GLU A 317 20.50 13.72 4.58
CA GLU A 317 21.58 13.63 5.58
C GLU A 317 21.20 14.39 6.87
N ASP A 318 20.63 15.59 6.74
CA ASP A 318 20.14 16.36 7.89
C ASP A 318 19.04 15.59 8.64
N PHE A 319 18.14 14.91 7.93
CA PHE A 319 17.10 14.08 8.54
C PHE A 319 17.65 12.84 9.23
N LEU A 320 18.67 12.20 8.65
CA LEU A 320 19.37 11.08 9.28
C LEU A 320 19.99 11.50 10.62
N GLY A 321 20.53 12.73 10.70
CA GLY A 321 21.03 13.32 11.94
C GLY A 321 19.98 13.51 13.04
N LEU A 322 18.69 13.58 12.69
CA LEU A 322 17.59 13.70 13.66
C LEU A 322 17.10 12.34 14.20
N CYS A 323 17.44 11.24 13.54
CA CYS A 323 16.90 9.92 13.87
C CYS A 323 17.31 9.36 15.25
N PRO A 324 18.52 9.58 15.78
CA PRO A 324 18.88 9.10 17.12
C PRO A 324 17.95 9.63 18.23
N GLY A 325 17.60 10.92 18.17
CA GLY A 325 16.70 11.54 19.15
C GLY A 325 15.25 11.04 19.06
N LEU A 326 14.84 10.48 17.91
CA LEU A 326 13.50 9.93 17.69
C LEU A 326 13.23 8.70 18.57
N LEU A 327 14.21 7.79 18.65
CA LEU A 327 14.13 6.56 19.43
C LEU A 327 14.08 6.85 20.93
N GLU A 328 14.82 7.85 21.40
CA GLU A 328 14.87 8.24 22.80
C GLU A 328 13.57 8.92 23.25
N GLN A 329 13.03 9.85 22.45
CA GLN A 329 11.87 10.67 22.83
C GLN A 329 10.53 9.93 22.72
N ASN A 330 10.40 8.96 21.81
CA ASN A 330 9.12 8.33 21.48
C ASN A 330 9.09 6.80 21.69
N SER A 331 10.02 6.26 22.50
CA SER A 331 10.19 4.82 22.74
C SER A 331 8.92 4.06 23.17
N LYS A 332 7.92 4.74 23.75
CA LYS A 332 6.64 4.13 24.16
C LYS A 332 5.53 4.17 23.10
N ILE A 333 5.68 5.00 22.07
CA ILE A 333 4.62 5.29 21.07
C ILE A 333 5.04 4.79 19.68
N LEU A 334 6.32 4.85 19.36
CA LEU A 334 6.86 4.47 18.07
C LEU A 334 7.54 3.09 18.15
N PRO A 335 7.07 2.09 17.38
CA PRO A 335 7.75 0.81 17.21
C PRO A 335 9.18 1.01 16.70
N LYS A 336 10.14 0.30 17.30
CA LYS A 336 11.56 0.34 16.94
C LYS A 336 11.76 -0.09 15.47
N SER A 337 11.00 -1.08 15.01
CA SER A 337 11.03 -1.58 13.63
C SER A 337 10.82 -0.46 12.61
N ARG A 338 9.85 0.43 12.86
CA ARG A 338 9.58 1.60 12.02
C ARG A 338 10.70 2.64 12.06
N ALA A 339 11.26 2.90 13.24
CA ALA A 339 12.37 3.84 13.38
C ALA A 339 13.62 3.34 12.65
N TYR A 340 13.94 2.05 12.74
CA TYR A 340 15.05 1.45 11.99
C TYR A 340 14.78 1.44 10.49
N GLN A 341 13.56 1.13 10.04
CA GLN A 341 13.21 1.18 8.62
C GLN A 341 13.40 2.59 8.04
N LEU A 342 12.98 3.63 8.78
CA LEU A 342 13.22 5.02 8.37
C LEU A 342 14.72 5.33 8.23
N GLN A 343 15.55 4.88 9.18
CA GLN A 343 17.01 5.08 9.09
C GLN A 343 17.62 4.35 7.89
N VAL A 344 17.18 3.12 7.63
CA VAL A 344 17.58 2.36 6.42
C VAL A 344 17.24 3.14 5.17
N ASP A 345 16.01 3.63 5.05
CA ASP A 345 15.54 4.35 3.88
C ASP A 345 16.30 5.66 3.67
N LEU A 346 16.57 6.42 4.74
CA LEU A 346 17.39 7.62 4.69
C LEU A 346 18.85 7.32 4.33
N LEU A 347 19.44 6.25 4.86
CA LEU A 347 20.81 5.82 4.50
C LEU A 347 20.91 5.49 3.02
N ARG A 348 19.91 4.79 2.46
CA ARG A 348 19.83 4.50 1.02
C ARG A 348 19.67 5.78 0.20
N ALA A 349 18.81 6.70 0.63
CA ALA A 349 18.67 8.02 0.00
C ALA A 349 20.00 8.81 0.02
N CYS A 350 20.80 8.65 1.08
CA CYS A 350 22.15 9.23 1.20
C CYS A 350 23.24 8.40 0.49
N ARG A 351 22.89 7.41 -0.33
CA ARG A 351 23.81 6.52 -1.07
C ARG A 351 24.78 5.73 -0.18
N ASN A 352 24.42 5.48 1.08
CA ASN A 352 25.21 4.73 2.05
C ASN A 352 24.70 3.28 2.21
N GLU A 353 24.78 2.50 1.13
CA GLU A 353 24.23 1.13 1.09
C GLU A 353 24.89 0.21 2.11
N THR A 354 26.20 0.33 2.32
CA THR A 354 26.95 -0.52 3.27
C THR A 354 26.40 -0.40 4.69
N THR A 355 26.02 0.80 5.12
CA THR A 355 25.45 1.01 6.47
C THR A 355 23.97 0.63 6.49
N ALA A 356 23.23 0.88 5.41
CA ALA A 356 21.84 0.45 5.28
C ALA A 356 21.70 -1.08 5.39
N CYS A 357 22.51 -1.85 4.64
CA CYS A 357 22.54 -3.32 4.73
C CYS A 357 22.90 -3.81 6.14
N LYS A 358 23.80 -3.11 6.83
CA LYS A 358 24.12 -3.41 8.23
C LYS A 358 22.98 -3.06 9.18
N LEU A 359 22.03 -2.21 8.82
CA LEU A 359 20.90 -1.85 9.69
C LEU A 359 19.64 -2.68 9.40
N ASP A 360 19.53 -3.25 8.20
CA ASP A 360 18.40 -4.09 7.79
C ASP A 360 18.11 -5.23 8.79
N HIS A 361 19.15 -5.91 9.33
CA HIS A 361 18.94 -6.97 10.32
C HIS A 361 18.24 -6.45 11.58
N LYS A 362 18.56 -5.23 12.04
CA LYS A 362 17.92 -4.63 13.21
C LYS A 362 16.44 -4.32 13.00
N VAL A 363 16.01 -4.10 11.76
CA VAL A 363 14.58 -3.94 11.44
C VAL A 363 13.85 -5.23 11.76
N TRP A 364 14.37 -6.36 11.29
CA TRP A 364 13.77 -7.69 11.50
C TRP A 364 13.86 -8.14 12.95
N ASP A 365 15.01 -7.91 13.61
CA ASP A 365 15.18 -8.18 15.03
C ASP A 365 14.18 -7.36 15.86
N ALA A 366 13.94 -6.09 15.50
CA ALA A 366 12.94 -5.27 16.16
C ALA A 366 11.50 -5.77 15.93
N VAL A 367 11.14 -6.22 14.72
CA VAL A 367 9.83 -6.85 14.47
C VAL A 367 9.67 -8.11 15.32
N ALA A 368 10.72 -8.93 15.42
CA ALA A 368 10.73 -10.13 16.24
C ALA A 368 10.60 -9.82 17.73
N GLU A 369 11.34 -8.84 18.25
CA GLU A 369 11.25 -8.34 19.64
C GLU A 369 9.85 -7.79 19.95
N GLU A 370 9.29 -6.97 19.06
CA GLU A 370 7.95 -6.39 19.21
C GLU A 370 6.88 -7.48 19.25
N THR A 371 6.99 -8.48 18.37
CA THR A 371 6.09 -9.64 18.35
C THR A 371 6.22 -10.46 19.63
N ALA A 372 7.45 -10.75 20.05
CA ALA A 372 7.71 -11.49 21.28
C ALA A 372 7.15 -10.74 22.51
N SER A 373 7.37 -9.44 22.60
CA SER A 373 6.85 -8.59 23.68
C SER A 373 5.31 -8.59 23.72
N ALA A 374 4.66 -8.51 22.55
CA ALA A 374 3.21 -8.56 22.46
C ALA A 374 2.61 -9.91 22.90
N VAL A 375 3.38 -10.99 22.89
CA VAL A 375 2.87 -12.33 23.21
C VAL A 375 3.28 -12.81 24.61
N LYS A 376 4.39 -12.31 25.17
CA LYS A 376 5.07 -12.82 26.38
C LYS A 376 4.45 -12.46 27.75
N TYR A 377 3.18 -12.07 27.84
CA TYR A 377 2.58 -11.82 29.17
C TYR A 377 2.54 -13.11 30.02
N GLY A 378 3.35 -13.18 31.08
CA GLY A 378 3.43 -14.32 32.00
C GLY A 378 4.65 -15.25 31.84
N PHE A 379 5.59 -14.95 30.94
CA PHE A 379 6.84 -15.71 30.78
C PHE A 379 7.89 -15.30 31.81
N LYS A 380 8.59 -16.26 32.42
CA LYS A 380 9.82 -16.00 33.20
C LYS A 380 10.90 -15.43 32.26
N GLU A 381 11.61 -14.39 32.69
CA GLU A 381 12.45 -13.46 31.90
C GLU A 381 13.69 -14.05 31.16
N TYR A 382 13.89 -15.37 31.11
CA TYR A 382 15.20 -15.97 30.78
C TYR A 382 15.58 -16.10 29.30
N LEU A 383 14.77 -15.61 28.35
CA LEU A 383 14.93 -15.97 26.92
C LEU A 383 15.95 -15.13 26.13
N PHE A 384 16.49 -14.04 26.70
CA PHE A 384 17.39 -13.13 25.95
C PHE A 384 18.55 -12.52 26.77
N GLU A 385 18.77 -12.94 28.02
CA GLU A 385 19.93 -12.45 28.78
C GLU A 385 21.20 -13.21 28.40
N ALA A 386 22.26 -12.47 28.10
CA ALA A 386 23.59 -13.02 27.81
C ALA A 386 24.14 -13.80 29.03
N PRO A 387 25.13 -14.71 28.86
CA PRO A 387 25.60 -15.60 29.94
C PRO A 387 26.33 -14.93 31.11
N SER A 388 26.32 -13.60 31.25
CA SER A 388 27.20 -12.90 32.19
C SER A 388 26.59 -12.57 33.55
N ASP A 389 25.27 -12.56 33.71
CA ASP A 389 24.65 -12.03 34.94
C ASP A 389 23.48 -12.87 35.44
N ILE A 390 23.76 -14.10 35.88
CA ILE A 390 22.82 -14.86 36.73
C ILE A 390 23.22 -14.62 38.19
N PRO A 391 22.35 -14.03 39.04
CA PRO A 391 22.54 -14.11 40.48
C PRO A 391 22.38 -15.58 40.90
N THR A 392 23.42 -16.12 41.53
CA THR A 392 23.42 -17.46 42.12
C THR A 392 22.14 -17.68 42.95
N PRO A 393 21.32 -18.70 42.67
CA PRO A 393 20.19 -18.99 43.53
C PRO A 393 20.73 -19.39 44.91
N VAL A 394 20.29 -18.66 45.93
CA VAL A 394 20.60 -18.96 47.33
C VAL A 394 20.06 -20.35 47.64
N TYR A 395 20.96 -21.32 47.70
CA TYR A 395 20.70 -22.63 48.29
C TYR A 395 20.25 -22.43 49.74
N LYS A 396 18.95 -22.55 49.98
CA LYS A 396 18.45 -22.92 51.30
C LYS A 396 18.63 -24.43 51.42
N ASN A 397 19.71 -24.82 52.08
CA ASN A 397 19.88 -26.16 52.63
C ASN A 397 18.65 -26.51 53.47
N ASN A 398 17.81 -27.38 52.94
CA ASN A 398 17.01 -28.26 53.76
C ASN A 398 17.49 -29.67 53.43
N ASP A 399 18.22 -30.26 54.37
CA ASP A 399 18.52 -31.68 54.42
C ASP A 399 17.20 -32.46 54.32
N PHE A 400 16.99 -33.10 53.17
CA PHE A 400 16.13 -34.27 53.06
C PHE A 400 17.00 -35.41 52.54
N ASP A 401 17.61 -36.09 53.51
CA ASP A 401 18.15 -37.43 53.36
C ASP A 401 16.98 -38.37 53.04
N GLY A 402 17.00 -38.94 51.84
CA GLY A 402 15.92 -39.76 51.33
C GLY A 402 16.13 -40.09 49.86
N SER A 403 16.77 -41.24 49.62
CA SER A 403 16.84 -41.90 48.31
C SER A 403 15.42 -42.13 47.76
N ALA A 404 14.91 -41.16 47.01
CA ALA A 404 13.70 -41.35 46.22
C ALA A 404 14.12 -41.98 44.90
N ASP A 405 13.85 -43.28 44.80
CA ASP A 405 13.88 -44.06 43.57
C ASP A 405 12.94 -43.37 42.54
N HIS A 406 13.50 -42.52 41.67
CA HIS A 406 12.75 -41.91 40.57
C HIS A 406 12.49 -42.99 39.53
N SER A 407 11.49 -43.83 39.80
CA SER A 407 10.97 -44.80 38.83
C SER A 407 10.65 -44.07 37.52
N PHE A 408 11.38 -44.42 36.47
CA PHE A 408 11.16 -43.91 35.12
C PHE A 408 9.76 -44.34 34.65
N HIS A 409 8.86 -43.37 34.46
CA HIS A 409 7.54 -43.62 33.91
C HIS A 409 7.56 -43.23 32.43
N PRO A 410 7.59 -44.20 31.50
CA PRO A 410 7.60 -43.89 30.08
C PRO A 410 6.30 -43.17 29.71
N ARG A 411 6.42 -41.91 29.27
CA ARG A 411 5.31 -41.14 28.71
C ARG A 411 5.48 -41.05 27.20
N ARG A 412 4.35 -41.13 26.50
CA ARG A 412 4.27 -40.98 25.05
C ARG A 412 3.12 -40.06 24.71
N VAL A 413 3.41 -39.03 23.93
CA VAL A 413 2.44 -38.06 23.43
C VAL A 413 2.46 -38.11 21.91
N LYS A 414 1.27 -38.18 21.29
CA LYS A 414 1.10 -38.10 19.84
C LYS A 414 0.15 -36.95 19.53
N VAL A 415 0.59 -36.01 18.70
CA VAL A 415 -0.22 -34.89 18.23
C VAL A 415 -0.32 -34.96 16.71
N GLU A 416 -1.53 -35.00 16.19
CA GLU A 416 -1.86 -34.98 14.76
C GLU A 416 -2.78 -33.81 14.49
N LEU A 417 -2.48 -33.01 13.46
CA LEU A 417 -3.20 -31.79 13.14
C LEU A 417 -3.62 -31.77 11.66
N PRO A 418 -4.79 -31.20 11.33
CA PRO A 418 -5.22 -30.93 9.96
C PRO A 418 -4.33 -29.85 9.33
N VAL A 419 -4.40 -29.73 8.00
CA VAL A 419 -3.88 -28.56 7.28
C VAL A 419 -4.91 -27.44 7.27
N ARG A 420 -4.46 -26.23 6.94
CA ARG A 420 -5.35 -25.07 6.81
C ARG A 420 -5.45 -24.60 5.37
N VAL A 421 -6.65 -24.21 4.96
CA VAL A 421 -6.89 -23.42 3.75
C VAL A 421 -7.51 -22.08 4.15
N ASP A 422 -7.14 -20.99 3.47
CA ASP A 422 -7.68 -19.66 3.75
C ASP A 422 -8.53 -19.15 2.58
N PHE A 423 -9.73 -18.65 2.88
CA PHE A 423 -10.58 -18.03 1.88
C PHE A 423 -10.15 -16.58 1.66
N VAL A 424 -9.95 -15.82 2.74
CA VAL A 424 -9.60 -14.39 2.66
C VAL A 424 -9.06 -13.87 4.00
N GLY A 425 -8.36 -12.74 3.94
CA GLY A 425 -7.87 -12.01 5.11
C GLY A 425 -6.38 -12.19 5.41
N GLY A 426 -5.70 -13.09 4.71
CA GLY A 426 -4.25 -13.27 4.83
C GLY A 426 -3.48 -11.96 4.69
N TRP A 427 -2.31 -11.88 5.34
CA TRP A 427 -1.49 -10.67 5.54
C TRP A 427 -1.98 -9.71 6.63
N SER A 428 -3.28 -9.74 6.98
CA SER A 428 -3.77 -8.99 8.15
C SER A 428 -3.37 -9.65 9.48
N ASP A 429 -2.88 -10.89 9.44
CA ASP A 429 -2.39 -11.64 10.60
C ASP A 429 -0.89 -11.45 10.88
N THR A 430 -0.14 -10.94 9.90
CA THR A 430 1.32 -10.88 9.94
C THR A 430 1.82 -9.67 10.74
N PRO A 431 2.78 -9.83 11.68
CA PRO A 431 3.49 -8.70 12.26
C PRO A 431 4.27 -7.88 11.20
N PRO A 432 4.34 -6.54 11.32
CA PRO A 432 3.83 -5.72 12.40
C PRO A 432 2.37 -5.24 12.20
N TRP A 433 1.68 -5.66 11.13
CA TRP A 433 0.27 -5.29 10.93
C TRP A 433 -0.57 -5.69 12.14
N SER A 434 -0.53 -6.96 12.53
CA SER A 434 -1.34 -7.50 13.63
C SER A 434 -0.99 -6.91 15.00
N LEU A 435 0.18 -6.29 15.13
CA LEU A 435 0.63 -5.58 16.34
C LEU A 435 0.11 -4.15 16.42
N GLU A 436 -0.14 -3.51 15.27
CA GLU A 436 -0.54 -2.11 15.18
C GLU A 436 -2.01 -1.92 14.80
N ARG A 437 -2.64 -2.94 14.20
CA ARG A 437 -3.98 -2.90 13.61
C ARG A 437 -4.71 -4.21 13.86
N ALA A 438 -6.04 -4.14 13.82
CA ALA A 438 -6.84 -5.36 13.88
C ALA A 438 -6.63 -6.20 12.62
N GLY A 439 -6.44 -7.50 12.82
CA GLY A 439 -6.36 -8.51 11.77
C GLY A 439 -7.65 -9.32 11.72
N SER A 440 -8.00 -9.87 10.55
CA SER A 440 -9.16 -10.75 10.39
C SER A 440 -8.90 -11.75 9.27
N VAL A 441 -9.02 -13.05 9.58
CA VAL A 441 -8.78 -14.15 8.63
C VAL A 441 -9.92 -15.16 8.71
N LEU A 442 -10.50 -15.49 7.56
CA LEU A 442 -11.48 -16.55 7.41
C LEU A 442 -10.81 -17.79 6.80
N ASN A 443 -10.67 -18.84 7.60
CA ASN A 443 -9.98 -20.06 7.18
C ASN A 443 -10.75 -21.33 7.61
N MET A 444 -10.28 -22.46 7.11
CA MET A 444 -10.89 -23.78 7.33
C MET A 444 -9.82 -24.83 7.56
N ALA A 445 -10.03 -25.68 8.57
CA ALA A 445 -9.21 -26.86 8.82
C ALA A 445 -9.70 -28.03 7.95
N ILE A 446 -8.79 -28.67 7.21
CA ILE A 446 -9.13 -29.81 6.36
C ILE A 446 -8.18 -30.99 6.58
N SER A 447 -8.74 -32.19 6.44
CA SER A 447 -7.97 -33.41 6.21
C SER A 447 -7.70 -33.59 4.71
N LEU A 448 -6.62 -34.29 4.38
CA LEU A 448 -6.26 -34.63 3.00
C LEU A 448 -6.15 -36.15 2.86
N GLU A 449 -6.75 -36.69 1.81
CA GLU A 449 -6.79 -38.14 1.53
C GLU A 449 -7.23 -38.98 2.74
N GLY A 450 -8.17 -38.46 3.53
CA GLY A 450 -8.71 -39.14 4.71
C GLY A 450 -7.79 -39.19 5.93
N SER A 451 -6.71 -38.41 5.96
CA SER A 451 -5.76 -38.39 7.09
C SER A 451 -5.40 -36.96 7.55
N LEU A 452 -4.91 -36.86 8.79
CA LEU A 452 -4.26 -35.67 9.32
C LEU A 452 -2.77 -35.72 8.93
N PRO A 453 -2.31 -34.86 8.00
CA PRO A 453 -1.02 -35.08 7.35
C PRO A 453 0.18 -34.61 8.17
N ILE A 454 -0.02 -33.84 9.24
CA ILE A 454 1.05 -33.20 10.01
C ILE A 454 0.98 -33.67 11.47
N GLY A 455 2.13 -34.02 12.05
CA GLY A 455 2.16 -34.40 13.45
C GLY A 455 3.54 -34.62 14.05
N ALA A 456 3.52 -34.90 15.35
CA ALA A 456 4.70 -35.24 16.13
C ALA A 456 4.40 -36.33 17.17
N ILE A 457 5.40 -37.16 17.46
CA ILE A 457 5.42 -38.09 18.59
C ILE A 457 6.58 -37.68 19.49
N ILE A 458 6.30 -37.54 20.78
CA ILE A 458 7.29 -37.21 21.80
C ILE A 458 7.24 -38.28 22.89
N GLU A 459 8.38 -38.91 23.13
CA GLU A 459 8.57 -40.01 24.07
C GLU A 459 9.67 -39.65 25.07
N THR A 460 9.47 -39.96 26.35
CA THR A 460 10.57 -39.89 27.33
C THR A 460 11.55 -41.03 27.10
N ALA A 461 12.84 -40.75 27.23
CA ALA A 461 13.93 -41.73 27.08
C ALA A 461 14.80 -41.79 28.35
N GLU A 462 15.39 -42.96 28.62
CA GLU A 462 16.31 -43.14 29.75
C GLU A 462 17.66 -42.44 29.53
N THR A 463 18.09 -42.32 28.28
CA THR A 463 19.32 -41.62 27.90
C THR A 463 19.10 -40.12 27.96
N ILE A 464 19.93 -39.40 28.71
CA ILE A 464 19.90 -37.93 28.79
C ILE A 464 20.10 -37.30 27.39
N GLY A 465 19.44 -36.17 27.15
CA GLY A 465 19.52 -35.44 25.89
C GLY A 465 18.25 -35.55 25.05
N VAL A 466 18.25 -34.93 23.87
CA VAL A 466 17.12 -34.91 22.95
C VAL A 466 17.51 -35.55 21.63
N PHE A 467 16.84 -36.63 21.25
CA PHE A 467 16.93 -37.25 19.95
C PHE A 467 15.80 -36.76 19.05
N ILE A 468 16.11 -36.20 17.89
CA ILE A 468 15.14 -35.66 16.94
C ILE A 468 15.25 -36.43 15.62
N LYS A 469 14.11 -36.83 15.06
CA LYS A 469 14.02 -37.48 13.75
C LYS A 469 12.87 -36.89 12.93
N ASP A 470 13.11 -36.67 11.64
CA ASP A 470 12.07 -36.24 10.69
C ASP A 470 11.68 -37.34 9.70
N ASP A 471 10.68 -37.07 8.89
CA ASP A 471 10.13 -37.95 7.85
C ASP A 471 11.02 -38.06 6.60
N ALA A 472 11.99 -37.17 6.44
CA ALA A 472 13.03 -37.25 5.42
C ALA A 472 14.18 -38.19 5.82
N GLY A 473 14.16 -38.72 7.04
CA GLY A 473 15.17 -39.64 7.56
C GLY A 473 16.38 -38.95 8.17
N ASN A 474 16.34 -37.63 8.35
CA ASN A 474 17.37 -36.92 9.11
C ASN A 474 17.22 -37.27 10.59
N GLU A 475 18.34 -37.35 11.30
CA GLU A 475 18.37 -37.57 12.74
C GLU A 475 19.51 -36.80 13.41
N ILE A 476 19.27 -36.36 14.64
CA ILE A 476 20.27 -35.69 15.48
C ILE A 476 20.06 -36.07 16.94
N HIS A 477 21.16 -36.25 17.67
CA HIS A 477 21.14 -36.36 19.13
C HIS A 477 21.85 -35.15 19.72
N ILE A 478 21.19 -34.48 20.66
CA ILE A 478 21.68 -33.29 21.36
C ILE A 478 21.82 -33.66 22.84
N GLU A 479 23.05 -33.90 23.29
CA GLU A 479 23.34 -34.23 24.69
C GLU A 479 23.26 -32.97 25.57
N ASP A 480 23.91 -31.89 25.15
CA ASP A 480 23.91 -30.60 25.86
C ASP A 480 22.88 -29.64 25.26
N LEU A 481 21.78 -29.42 25.97
CA LEU A 481 20.71 -28.52 25.55
C LEU A 481 21.08 -27.04 25.63
N THR A 482 22.13 -26.68 26.39
CA THR A 482 22.61 -25.30 26.42
C THR A 482 23.28 -24.89 25.10
N SER A 483 23.64 -25.87 24.25
CA SER A 483 24.11 -25.62 22.88
C SER A 483 23.01 -25.09 21.95
N ILE A 484 21.73 -25.22 22.32
CA ILE A 484 20.61 -24.68 21.55
C ILE A 484 20.52 -23.18 21.85
N ALA A 485 21.11 -22.36 20.98
CA ALA A 485 21.08 -20.91 21.08
C ALA A 485 20.75 -20.27 19.73
N THR A 486 20.09 -19.11 19.78
CA THR A 486 19.87 -18.25 18.61
C THR A 486 21.10 -17.37 18.34
N PRO A 487 21.38 -17.00 17.08
CA PRO A 487 20.62 -17.29 15.87
C PRO A 487 20.90 -18.71 15.33
N PHE A 488 19.89 -19.32 14.72
CA PHE A 488 20.02 -20.64 14.09
C PHE A 488 20.57 -20.52 12.66
N ASP A 489 21.34 -21.52 12.21
CA ASP A 489 21.71 -21.68 10.80
C ASP A 489 20.44 -21.87 9.95
N GLY A 490 20.34 -21.14 8.83
CA GLY A 490 19.24 -21.24 7.89
C GLY A 490 19.11 -22.62 7.23
N ASN A 491 20.19 -23.39 7.19
CA ASN A 491 20.22 -24.75 6.65
C ASN A 491 19.97 -25.85 7.70
N ASP A 492 19.77 -25.48 8.97
CA ASP A 492 19.51 -26.47 10.03
C ASP A 492 18.12 -27.11 9.83
N PRO A 493 18.06 -28.43 9.51
CA PRO A 493 16.78 -29.11 9.26
C PRO A 493 15.91 -29.19 10.52
N PHE A 494 16.50 -29.07 11.72
CA PHE A 494 15.81 -29.18 13.00
C PHE A 494 15.61 -27.82 13.68
N ARG A 495 15.85 -26.70 12.99
CA ARG A 495 15.64 -25.35 13.51
C ARG A 495 14.26 -25.15 14.15
N LEU A 496 13.21 -25.73 13.56
CA LEU A 496 11.84 -25.67 14.08
C LEU A 496 11.73 -26.34 15.45
N VAL A 497 12.20 -27.58 15.57
CA VAL A 497 12.12 -28.35 16.82
C VAL A 497 13.01 -27.71 17.89
N LYS A 498 14.22 -27.27 17.54
CA LYS A 498 15.12 -26.53 18.44
C LYS A 498 14.48 -25.24 18.96
N SER A 499 13.81 -24.49 18.09
CA SER A 499 13.07 -23.29 18.48
C SER A 499 11.89 -23.62 19.40
N ALA A 500 11.20 -24.76 19.18
CA ALA A 500 10.14 -25.25 20.05
C ALA A 500 10.66 -25.57 21.47
N LEU A 501 11.82 -26.19 21.58
CA LEU A 501 12.48 -26.44 22.87
C LEU A 501 12.81 -25.13 23.60
N LEU A 502 13.28 -24.10 22.89
CA LEU A 502 13.54 -22.78 23.48
C LEU A 502 12.26 -22.12 24.01
N VAL A 503 11.23 -21.96 23.16
CA VAL A 503 10.03 -21.18 23.53
C VAL A 503 9.19 -21.85 24.61
N THR A 504 9.23 -23.18 24.70
CA THR A 504 8.56 -23.94 25.77
C THR A 504 9.32 -23.89 27.10
N GLY A 505 10.58 -23.40 27.09
CA GLY A 505 11.42 -23.33 28.29
C GLY A 505 11.91 -24.69 28.79
N ILE A 506 11.68 -25.76 28.03
CA ILE A 506 11.98 -27.14 28.46
C ILE A 506 13.48 -27.37 28.68
N ILE A 507 14.32 -26.61 27.97
CA ILE A 507 15.79 -26.61 28.13
C ILE A 507 16.25 -26.17 29.53
N HIS A 508 15.42 -25.41 30.26
CA HIS A 508 15.70 -24.95 31.62
C HIS A 508 14.86 -25.68 32.68
N GLY A 509 14.04 -26.64 32.26
CA GLY A 509 13.15 -27.40 33.13
C GLY A 509 13.87 -28.56 33.83
N SER A 510 13.48 -28.85 35.07
CA SER A 510 14.02 -29.99 35.85
C SER A 510 13.74 -31.36 35.21
N VAL A 511 12.74 -31.46 34.32
CA VAL A 511 12.37 -32.70 33.65
C VAL A 511 13.53 -33.23 32.82
N VAL A 512 14.13 -32.42 31.94
CA VAL A 512 15.20 -32.89 31.04
C VAL A 512 16.57 -33.03 31.72
N ALA A 513 16.70 -32.55 32.96
CA ALA A 513 17.88 -32.78 33.77
C ALA A 513 17.99 -34.24 34.28
N SER A 514 16.88 -34.99 34.27
CA SER A 514 16.81 -36.36 34.80
C SER A 514 16.36 -37.42 33.78
N MET A 515 15.85 -37.02 32.61
CA MET A 515 15.41 -37.93 31.53
C MET A 515 15.63 -37.28 30.16
N GLY A 516 15.81 -38.07 29.11
CA GLY A 516 15.86 -37.57 27.74
C GLY A 516 14.51 -37.56 27.03
N LEU A 517 14.50 -37.03 25.80
CA LEU A 517 13.34 -37.00 24.92
C LEU A 517 13.67 -37.56 23.54
N GLN A 518 12.74 -38.32 22.98
CA GLN A 518 12.74 -38.72 21.59
C GLN A 518 11.59 -38.03 20.86
N ILE A 519 11.90 -37.19 19.88
CA ILE A 519 10.95 -36.41 19.10
C ILE A 519 10.97 -36.93 17.66
N ARG A 520 9.82 -37.36 17.16
CA ARG A 520 9.62 -37.74 15.75
C ARG A 520 8.60 -36.81 15.13
N THR A 521 8.91 -36.26 13.97
CA THR A 521 8.04 -35.30 13.25
C THR A 521 7.74 -35.78 11.83
N TRP A 522 6.56 -35.45 11.31
CA TRP A 522 6.20 -35.71 9.92
C TRP A 522 5.29 -34.61 9.36
N ALA A 523 5.39 -34.41 8.05
CA ALA A 523 4.49 -33.58 7.28
C ALA A 523 4.28 -34.20 5.89
N HIS A 524 3.21 -34.98 5.72
CA HIS A 524 2.83 -35.66 4.47
C HIS A 524 2.20 -34.72 3.43
N VAL A 525 2.74 -33.51 3.31
CA VAL A 525 2.40 -32.50 2.31
C VAL A 525 3.68 -31.82 1.83
N PRO A 526 3.79 -31.42 0.55
CA PRO A 526 4.98 -30.74 0.06
C PRO A 526 5.33 -29.52 0.93
N ARG A 527 6.61 -29.35 1.27
CA ARG A 527 7.08 -28.11 1.92
C ARG A 527 6.83 -26.94 0.96
N GLY A 528 6.46 -25.76 1.49
CA GLY A 528 6.12 -24.59 0.67
C GLY A 528 4.82 -24.75 -0.15
N SER A 529 3.91 -25.63 0.28
CA SER A 529 2.59 -25.85 -0.32
C SER A 529 1.60 -24.70 -0.14
N GLY A 530 1.87 -23.74 0.76
CA GLY A 530 0.94 -22.68 1.13
C GLY A 530 -0.11 -23.07 2.19
N LEU A 531 -0.16 -24.34 2.60
CA LEU A 531 -1.14 -24.88 3.57
C LEU A 531 -0.77 -24.66 5.06
N GLY A 532 0.17 -23.76 5.35
CA GLY A 532 0.65 -23.50 6.72
C GLY A 532 1.46 -24.64 7.36
N THR A 533 2.02 -25.55 6.56
CA THR A 533 2.69 -26.77 7.03
C THR A 533 3.72 -26.54 8.14
N SER A 534 4.56 -25.52 8.02
CA SER A 534 5.62 -25.22 8.99
C SER A 534 5.05 -24.81 10.35
N SER A 535 4.13 -23.85 10.37
CA SER A 535 3.54 -23.34 11.61
C SER A 535 2.64 -24.38 12.28
N ILE A 536 1.95 -25.21 11.50
CA ILE A 536 1.14 -26.32 12.03
C ILE A 536 2.04 -27.41 12.61
N LEU A 537 3.17 -27.73 11.98
CA LEU A 537 4.15 -28.66 12.55
C LEU A 537 4.76 -28.11 13.84
N ALA A 538 5.09 -26.81 13.87
CA ALA A 538 5.53 -26.13 15.08
C ALA A 538 4.47 -26.22 16.19
N ALA A 539 3.19 -26.04 15.85
CA ALA A 539 2.08 -26.20 16.80
C ALA A 539 1.99 -27.63 17.34
N ALA A 540 2.14 -28.65 16.49
CA ALA A 540 2.12 -30.06 16.92
C ALA A 540 3.27 -30.37 17.90
N VAL A 541 4.49 -29.90 17.60
CA VAL A 541 5.67 -30.09 18.46
C VAL A 541 5.51 -29.33 19.78
N VAL A 542 5.14 -28.05 19.74
CA VAL A 542 4.94 -27.23 20.95
C VAL A 542 3.86 -27.83 21.83
N LYS A 543 2.71 -28.21 21.25
CA LYS A 543 1.62 -28.85 22.00
C LYS A 543 2.06 -30.17 22.64
N GLY A 544 2.80 -30.99 21.91
CA GLY A 544 3.35 -32.25 22.44
C GLY A 544 4.35 -32.03 23.57
N LEU A 545 5.21 -31.00 23.46
CA LEU A 545 6.19 -30.65 24.50
C LEU A 545 5.51 -30.14 25.78
N LEU A 546 4.43 -29.37 25.66
CA LEU A 546 3.65 -28.92 26.81
C LEU A 546 2.91 -30.11 27.46
N GLN A 547 2.34 -31.01 26.65
CA GLN A 547 1.70 -32.24 27.13
C GLN A 547 2.65 -33.20 27.87
N ILE A 548 3.89 -33.36 27.39
CA ILE A 548 4.85 -34.26 28.04
C ILE A 548 5.40 -33.66 29.36
N THR A 549 5.37 -32.34 29.50
CA THR A 549 5.90 -31.60 30.66
C THR A 549 4.82 -31.08 31.62
N ASP A 550 3.55 -31.42 31.38
CA ASP A 550 2.39 -30.93 32.14
C ASP A 550 2.28 -29.39 32.15
N GLY A 551 2.69 -28.74 31.04
CA GLY A 551 2.51 -27.32 30.79
C GLY A 551 1.11 -26.96 30.25
N ASP A 552 0.87 -25.67 30.00
CA ASP A 552 -0.40 -25.19 29.43
C ASP A 552 -0.51 -25.53 27.94
N GLU A 553 -1.14 -26.67 27.63
CA GLU A 553 -1.38 -27.15 26.26
C GLU A 553 -2.57 -26.49 25.53
N SER A 554 -3.16 -25.43 26.10
CA SER A 554 -4.29 -24.75 25.47
C SER A 554 -3.92 -24.23 24.08
N ASN A 555 -4.87 -24.34 23.14
CA ASN A 555 -4.65 -23.88 21.76
C ASN A 555 -4.27 -22.39 21.69
N GLU A 556 -4.75 -21.57 22.63
CA GLU A 556 -4.38 -20.16 22.73
C GLU A 556 -2.90 -19.99 23.10
N ASN A 557 -2.41 -20.72 24.11
CA ASN A 557 -1.00 -20.67 24.51
C ASN A 557 -0.08 -21.24 23.42
N VAL A 558 -0.46 -22.37 22.80
CA VAL A 558 0.31 -22.96 21.69
C VAL A 558 0.40 -21.97 20.51
N ALA A 559 -0.71 -21.34 20.12
CA ALA A 559 -0.71 -20.40 18.99
C ALA A 559 0.22 -19.19 19.24
N ARG A 560 0.23 -18.70 20.48
CA ARG A 560 1.13 -17.64 20.96
C ARG A 560 2.60 -18.06 20.91
N LEU A 561 2.93 -19.23 21.45
CA LEU A 561 4.29 -19.78 21.44
C LEU A 561 4.82 -19.98 20.02
N VAL A 562 3.99 -20.50 19.12
CA VAL A 562 4.35 -20.66 17.71
C VAL A 562 4.62 -19.32 17.03
N LEU A 563 3.85 -18.27 17.36
CA LEU A 563 4.10 -16.94 16.81
C LEU A 563 5.49 -16.42 17.22
N VAL A 564 5.92 -16.64 18.47
CA VAL A 564 7.28 -16.29 18.93
C VAL A 564 8.33 -17.16 18.25
N LEU A 565 8.08 -18.46 18.16
CA LEU A 565 8.95 -19.46 17.54
C LEU A 565 9.29 -19.07 16.10
N GLU A 566 8.31 -18.66 15.30
CA GLU A 566 8.53 -18.28 13.90
C GLU A 566 9.41 -17.03 13.73
N GLN A 567 9.36 -16.11 14.70
CA GLN A 567 10.25 -14.96 14.71
C GLN A 567 11.68 -15.39 15.05
N LEU A 568 11.87 -16.28 16.04
CA LEU A 568 13.19 -16.83 16.38
C LEU A 568 13.81 -17.64 15.23
N MET A 569 12.99 -18.33 14.44
CA MET A 569 13.44 -19.04 13.25
C MET A 569 13.87 -18.10 12.12
N GLY A 570 13.50 -16.81 12.16
CA GLY A 570 13.71 -15.86 11.07
C GLY A 570 12.77 -16.05 9.88
N THR A 571 11.72 -16.87 10.02
CA THR A 571 10.68 -17.02 8.98
C THR A 571 9.64 -15.91 9.03
N GLY A 572 9.38 -15.35 10.21
CA GLY A 572 8.59 -14.12 10.38
C GLY A 572 7.09 -14.21 10.07
N GLY A 573 6.50 -15.40 10.09
CA GLY A 573 5.09 -15.60 9.70
C GLY A 573 4.08 -15.00 10.68
N GLY A 574 2.80 -15.07 10.27
CA GLY A 574 1.67 -14.55 11.03
C GLY A 574 1.06 -15.57 11.99
N TRP A 575 -0.14 -15.27 12.50
CA TRP A 575 -0.82 -16.16 13.45
C TRP A 575 -1.84 -17.11 12.80
N GLN A 576 -2.17 -16.94 11.52
CA GLN A 576 -3.30 -17.66 10.92
C GLN A 576 -3.06 -19.17 10.76
N ASP A 577 -1.81 -19.58 10.55
CA ASP A 577 -1.47 -20.95 10.13
C ASP A 577 -1.65 -21.93 11.29
N GLN A 578 -1.06 -21.59 12.44
CA GLN A 578 -1.18 -22.36 13.67
C GLN A 578 -2.62 -22.36 14.20
N ILE A 579 -3.34 -21.23 14.15
CA ILE A 579 -4.76 -21.22 14.49
C ILE A 579 -5.53 -22.11 13.52
N GLY A 580 -5.21 -22.01 12.23
CA GLY A 580 -5.78 -22.80 11.14
C GLY A 580 -5.75 -24.30 11.40
N GLY A 581 -4.62 -24.82 11.90
CA GLY A 581 -4.46 -26.25 12.24
C GLY A 581 -4.89 -26.65 13.65
N LEU A 582 -4.84 -25.76 14.65
CA LEU A 582 -5.18 -26.08 16.04
C LEU A 582 -6.68 -26.16 16.32
N TYR A 583 -7.47 -25.37 15.60
CA TYR A 583 -8.92 -25.31 15.79
C TYR A 583 -9.63 -25.99 14.61
N PRO A 584 -10.63 -26.86 14.85
CA PRO A 584 -11.36 -27.53 13.78
C PRO A 584 -12.27 -26.56 13.00
N GLY A 585 -12.81 -27.07 11.90
CA GLY A 585 -13.90 -26.48 11.14
C GLY A 585 -13.55 -25.18 10.41
N ILE A 586 -14.61 -24.50 9.98
CA ILE A 586 -14.57 -23.15 9.43
C ILE A 586 -14.54 -22.17 10.60
N LYS A 587 -13.68 -21.16 10.53
CA LYS A 587 -13.53 -20.20 11.61
C LYS A 587 -13.14 -18.82 11.10
N PHE A 588 -13.73 -17.83 11.75
CA PHE A 588 -13.35 -16.44 11.61
C PHE A 588 -12.44 -16.08 12.78
N ASN A 589 -11.24 -15.63 12.45
CA ASN A 589 -10.20 -15.34 13.42
C ASN A 589 -9.94 -13.83 13.40
N ALA A 590 -9.81 -13.22 14.57
CA ALA A 590 -9.49 -11.81 14.69
C ALA A 590 -8.33 -11.59 15.66
N SER A 591 -7.49 -10.60 15.37
CA SER A 591 -6.49 -10.11 16.30
C SER A 591 -6.76 -8.67 16.70
N PHE A 592 -6.53 -8.36 17.97
CA PHE A 592 -6.64 -7.00 18.49
C PHE A 592 -5.28 -6.55 19.01
N PRO A 593 -4.71 -5.46 18.46
CA PRO A 593 -3.39 -4.98 18.84
C PRO A 593 -3.37 -4.59 20.32
N GLY A 594 -2.28 -4.94 21.01
CA GLY A 594 -2.11 -4.70 22.43
C GLY A 594 -0.94 -5.49 23.00
N ILE A 595 -0.65 -5.26 24.28
CA ILE A 595 0.27 -6.07 25.07
C ILE A 595 -0.52 -6.60 26.27
N PRO A 596 -1.00 -7.86 26.24
CA PRO A 596 -0.78 -8.84 25.19
C PRO A 596 -1.63 -8.62 23.92
N LEU A 597 -1.13 -9.11 22.78
CA LEU A 597 -1.86 -9.31 21.54
C LEU A 597 -2.99 -10.30 21.82
N ARG A 598 -4.24 -9.88 21.57
CA ARG A 598 -5.40 -10.74 21.82
C ARG A 598 -5.82 -11.41 20.53
N LEU A 599 -5.86 -12.73 20.55
CA LEU A 599 -6.34 -13.56 19.44
C LEU A 599 -7.73 -14.07 19.82
N GLN A 600 -8.70 -13.90 18.91
CA GLN A 600 -10.06 -14.37 19.07
C GLN A 600 -10.38 -15.33 17.93
N VAL A 601 -10.79 -16.55 18.29
CA VAL A 601 -11.25 -17.56 17.33
C VAL A 601 -12.76 -17.68 17.47
N VAL A 602 -13.49 -17.41 16.39
CA VAL A 602 -14.94 -17.54 16.33
C VAL A 602 -15.26 -18.70 15.37
N PRO A 603 -15.56 -19.89 15.88
CA PRO A 603 -15.95 -21.01 15.03
C PRO A 603 -17.28 -20.69 14.33
N LEU A 604 -17.39 -21.04 13.05
CA LEU A 604 -18.64 -20.99 12.32
C LEU A 604 -19.31 -22.35 12.45
N LEU A 605 -20.51 -22.36 13.04
CA LEU A 605 -21.35 -23.55 13.08
C LEU A 605 -21.90 -23.81 11.67
N ALA A 606 -21.16 -24.56 10.87
CA ALA A 606 -21.54 -24.89 9.50
C ALA A 606 -22.72 -25.86 9.50
N SER A 607 -23.78 -25.52 8.78
CA SER A 607 -24.92 -26.43 8.60
C SER A 607 -24.50 -27.63 7.72
N PRO A 608 -25.18 -28.79 7.83
CA PRO A 608 -24.91 -29.93 6.95
C PRO A 608 -25.02 -29.57 5.46
N GLU A 609 -25.92 -28.65 5.12
CA GLU A 609 -26.11 -28.12 3.76
C GLU A 609 -24.87 -27.35 3.31
N LEU A 610 -24.36 -26.43 4.13
CA LEU A 610 -23.14 -25.66 3.82
C LEU A 610 -21.93 -26.58 3.60
N ILE A 611 -21.75 -27.57 4.49
CA ILE A 611 -20.66 -28.55 4.40
C ILE A 611 -20.78 -29.33 3.09
N SER A 612 -21.99 -29.78 2.74
CA SER A 612 -22.23 -30.53 1.51
C SER A 612 -21.96 -29.68 0.26
N GLU A 613 -22.44 -28.43 0.23
CA GLU A 613 -22.21 -27.51 -0.89
C GLU A 613 -20.72 -27.23 -1.09
N LEU A 614 -19.98 -26.93 -0.03
CA LEU A 614 -18.53 -26.73 -0.11
C LEU A 614 -17.81 -27.98 -0.61
N GLN A 615 -18.11 -29.15 -0.05
CA GLN A 615 -17.47 -30.40 -0.45
C GLN A 615 -17.78 -30.80 -1.90
N GLN A 616 -18.95 -30.42 -2.42
CA GLN A 616 -19.33 -30.71 -3.81
C GLN A 616 -18.76 -29.71 -4.82
N ARG A 617 -18.52 -28.45 -4.43
CA ARG A 617 -18.11 -27.38 -5.34
C ARG A 617 -16.63 -27.00 -5.26
N LEU A 618 -15.99 -27.15 -4.10
CA LEU A 618 -14.62 -26.68 -3.86
C LEU A 618 -13.59 -27.77 -4.20
N LEU A 619 -12.74 -27.48 -5.17
CA LEU A 619 -11.59 -28.30 -5.53
C LEU A 619 -10.32 -27.74 -4.85
N VAL A 620 -9.54 -28.64 -4.24
CA VAL A 620 -8.24 -28.34 -3.62
C VAL A 620 -7.17 -28.91 -4.53
N VAL A 621 -6.47 -28.03 -5.26
CA VAL A 621 -5.59 -28.41 -6.37
C VAL A 621 -4.16 -27.97 -6.10
N PHE A 622 -3.23 -28.92 -6.04
CA PHE A 622 -1.80 -28.64 -5.97
C PHE A 622 -1.25 -28.36 -7.37
N THR A 623 -0.56 -27.23 -7.53
CA THR A 623 -0.06 -26.73 -8.82
C THR A 623 1.23 -27.39 -9.32
N GLY A 624 1.82 -28.32 -8.55
CA GLY A 624 3.14 -28.90 -8.85
C GLY A 624 4.32 -27.97 -8.53
N GLN A 625 4.07 -26.67 -8.39
CA GLN A 625 5.09 -25.65 -8.10
C GLN A 625 5.19 -25.39 -6.60
N VAL A 626 6.40 -25.09 -6.11
CA VAL A 626 6.66 -24.75 -4.71
C VAL A 626 7.43 -23.44 -4.65
N ARG A 627 7.02 -22.53 -3.75
CA ARG A 627 7.73 -21.28 -3.47
C ARG A 627 7.91 -21.07 -1.98
N LEU A 628 9.11 -20.68 -1.57
CA LEU A 628 9.38 -20.31 -0.18
C LEU A 628 8.80 -18.92 0.12
N ALA A 629 7.96 -18.82 1.16
CA ALA A 629 7.26 -17.59 1.52
C ALA A 629 8.16 -16.45 2.05
N HIS A 630 9.37 -16.75 2.51
CA HIS A 630 10.23 -15.78 3.21
C HIS A 630 10.56 -14.53 2.37
N GLN A 631 10.80 -14.68 1.07
CA GLN A 631 11.13 -13.55 0.19
C GLN A 631 9.92 -12.64 -0.06
N VAL A 632 8.71 -13.21 -0.06
CA VAL A 632 7.46 -12.46 -0.24
C VAL A 632 7.16 -11.65 1.01
N LEU A 633 7.27 -12.31 2.16
CA LEU A 633 7.06 -11.70 3.47
C LEU A 633 7.90 -10.44 3.64
N GLN A 634 9.20 -10.51 3.32
CA GLN A 634 10.09 -9.38 3.51
C GLN A 634 9.66 -8.15 2.69
N LYS A 635 9.27 -8.36 1.43
CA LYS A 635 8.81 -7.28 0.54
C LYS A 635 7.54 -6.62 1.05
N VAL A 636 6.56 -7.43 1.47
CA VAL A 636 5.27 -6.93 1.97
C VAL A 636 5.46 -6.17 3.30
N VAL A 637 6.25 -6.73 4.22
CA VAL A 637 6.51 -6.08 5.52
C VAL A 637 7.28 -4.77 5.36
N ILE A 638 8.29 -4.70 4.48
CA ILE A 638 9.01 -3.43 4.21
C ILE A 638 8.05 -2.36 3.66
N ARG A 639 7.19 -2.71 2.68
CA ARG A 639 6.18 -1.78 2.15
C ARG A 639 5.21 -1.33 3.24
N TYR A 640 4.84 -2.22 4.16
CA TYR A 640 4.00 -1.85 5.31
C TYR A 640 4.70 -0.92 6.30
N LEU A 641 5.96 -1.19 6.65
CA LEU A 641 6.78 -0.33 7.52
C LEU A 641 6.96 1.07 6.90
N ARG A 642 7.08 1.14 5.57
CA ARG A 642 7.10 2.38 4.78
C ARG A 642 5.76 3.09 4.65
N ARG A 643 4.64 2.50 5.09
CA ARG A 643 3.28 3.06 4.91
C ARG A 643 2.89 3.26 3.44
N ASP A 644 3.27 2.31 2.58
CA ASP A 644 2.74 2.23 1.22
C ASP A 644 1.20 2.23 1.25
N ASN A 645 0.61 3.25 0.63
CA ASN A 645 -0.83 3.50 0.75
C ASN A 645 -1.66 2.42 0.05
N LEU A 646 -1.22 1.94 -1.11
CA LEU A 646 -1.89 0.87 -1.84
C LEU A 646 -1.89 -0.39 -0.97
N LEU A 647 -0.72 -0.80 -0.49
CA LEU A 647 -0.57 -1.98 0.36
C LEU A 647 -1.42 -1.89 1.64
N VAL A 648 -1.40 -0.75 2.33
CA VAL A 648 -2.20 -0.56 3.55
C VAL A 648 -3.70 -0.64 3.26
N SER A 649 -4.13 -0.11 2.11
CA SER A 649 -5.53 -0.21 1.66
C SER A 649 -5.90 -1.66 1.33
N SER A 650 -5.04 -2.39 0.61
CA SER A 650 -5.29 -3.78 0.21
C SER A 650 -5.42 -4.69 1.43
N ILE A 651 -4.54 -4.58 2.44
CA ILE A 651 -4.64 -5.41 3.66
C ILE A 651 -5.89 -5.03 4.49
N LYS A 652 -6.26 -3.74 4.56
CA LYS A 652 -7.52 -3.30 5.18
C LYS A 652 -8.72 -3.96 4.50
N ARG A 653 -8.74 -3.97 3.16
CA ARG A 653 -9.81 -4.56 2.37
C ARG A 653 -9.86 -6.07 2.55
N LEU A 654 -8.71 -6.76 2.59
CA LEU A 654 -8.65 -8.20 2.90
C LEU A 654 -9.28 -8.52 4.28
N ALA A 655 -8.98 -7.73 5.30
CA ALA A 655 -9.55 -7.91 6.64
C ALA A 655 -11.07 -7.63 6.68
N GLU A 656 -11.55 -6.67 5.89
CA GLU A 656 -12.98 -6.39 5.72
C GLU A 656 -13.69 -7.54 5.00
N LEU A 657 -13.12 -8.01 3.88
CA LEU A 657 -13.62 -9.14 3.11
C LEU A 657 -13.72 -10.41 3.95
N ALA A 658 -12.84 -10.62 4.94
CA ALA A 658 -12.98 -11.75 5.88
C ALA A 658 -14.26 -11.68 6.73
N LYS A 659 -14.73 -10.47 7.07
CA LYS A 659 -16.00 -10.27 7.80
C LYS A 659 -17.19 -10.52 6.87
N ILE A 660 -17.12 -9.99 5.66
CA ILE A 660 -18.16 -10.19 4.62
C ILE A 660 -18.26 -11.69 4.27
N GLY A 661 -17.13 -12.37 4.10
CA GLY A 661 -17.09 -13.80 3.79
C GLY A 661 -17.63 -14.67 4.93
N ARG A 662 -17.45 -14.24 6.19
CA ARG A 662 -18.10 -14.90 7.34
C ARG A 662 -19.62 -14.79 7.22
N GLU A 663 -20.15 -13.62 6.89
CA GLU A 663 -21.59 -13.40 6.72
C GLU A 663 -22.15 -14.23 5.55
N ALA A 664 -21.47 -14.24 4.40
CA ALA A 664 -21.83 -15.06 3.24
C ALA A 664 -21.92 -16.56 3.60
N LEU A 665 -20.90 -17.10 4.29
CA LEU A 665 -20.93 -18.49 4.75
C LEU A 665 -22.06 -18.78 5.75
N MET A 666 -22.35 -17.84 6.66
CA MET A 666 -23.46 -18.00 7.61
C MET A 666 -24.84 -18.02 6.93
N ASN A 667 -24.96 -17.37 5.77
CA ASN A 667 -26.19 -17.36 4.96
C ASN A 667 -26.23 -18.48 3.91
N CYS A 668 -25.18 -19.30 3.80
CA CYS A 668 -24.98 -20.29 2.73
C CYS A 668 -24.88 -19.69 1.31
N ASP A 669 -24.45 -18.43 1.20
CA ASP A 669 -24.23 -17.73 -0.06
C ASP A 669 -22.83 -18.06 -0.62
N ILE A 670 -22.69 -19.26 -1.19
CA ILE A 670 -21.40 -19.78 -1.70
C ILE A 670 -20.86 -18.99 -2.89
N ASP A 671 -21.73 -18.46 -3.75
CA ASP A 671 -21.31 -17.68 -4.91
C ASP A 671 -20.68 -16.34 -4.48
N ASP A 672 -21.22 -15.70 -3.45
CA ASP A 672 -20.65 -14.49 -2.84
C ASP A 672 -19.25 -14.77 -2.24
N LEU A 673 -19.05 -15.96 -1.63
CA LEU A 673 -17.72 -16.40 -1.21
C LEU A 673 -16.76 -16.50 -2.40
N GLY A 674 -17.24 -16.97 -3.55
CA GLY A 674 -16.48 -17.04 -4.80
C GLY A 674 -15.99 -15.65 -5.25
N GLU A 675 -16.89 -14.68 -5.30
CA GLU A 675 -16.54 -13.28 -5.64
C GLU A 675 -15.53 -12.68 -4.65
N ILE A 676 -15.70 -12.97 -3.35
CA ILE A 676 -14.73 -12.55 -2.31
C ILE A 676 -13.36 -13.18 -2.54
N MET A 677 -13.30 -14.46 -2.95
CA MET A 677 -12.02 -15.12 -3.28
C MET A 677 -11.34 -14.47 -4.50
N LEU A 678 -12.11 -14.07 -5.52
CA LEU A 678 -11.57 -13.35 -6.68
C LEU A 678 -11.03 -11.98 -6.30
N GLU A 679 -11.76 -11.22 -5.48
CA GLU A 679 -11.29 -9.92 -4.99
C GLU A 679 -10.02 -10.10 -4.12
N ALA A 680 -10.02 -11.10 -3.22
CA ALA A 680 -8.86 -11.42 -2.40
C ALA A 680 -7.63 -11.79 -3.24
N TRP A 681 -7.82 -12.55 -4.33
CA TRP A 681 -6.74 -12.91 -5.25
C TRP A 681 -6.15 -11.68 -5.95
N ARG A 682 -7.01 -10.79 -6.47
CA ARG A 682 -6.59 -9.52 -7.07
C ARG A 682 -5.80 -8.67 -6.06
N LEU A 683 -6.25 -8.59 -4.81
CA LEU A 683 -5.55 -7.87 -3.75
C LEU A 683 -4.21 -8.51 -3.40
N HIS A 684 -4.09 -9.85 -3.39
CA HIS A 684 -2.80 -10.52 -3.21
C HIS A 684 -1.79 -10.15 -4.30
N GLN A 685 -2.25 -10.01 -5.55
CA GLN A 685 -1.41 -9.55 -6.67
C GLN A 685 -0.96 -8.08 -6.51
N GLU A 686 -1.74 -7.22 -5.85
CA GLU A 686 -1.31 -5.86 -5.48
C GLU A 686 -0.23 -5.85 -4.38
N LEU A 687 -0.28 -6.83 -3.46
CA LEU A 687 0.70 -6.98 -2.38
C LEU A 687 2.04 -7.52 -2.90
N ASP A 688 2.00 -8.60 -3.69
CA ASP A 688 3.16 -9.17 -4.40
C ASP A 688 2.74 -9.59 -5.81
N PRO A 689 3.16 -8.87 -6.87
CA PRO A 689 2.88 -9.28 -8.25
C PRO A 689 3.43 -10.67 -8.60
N TYR A 690 4.47 -11.13 -7.89
CA TYR A 690 5.05 -12.46 -8.08
C TYR A 690 4.27 -13.57 -7.37
N CYS A 691 3.18 -13.25 -6.66
CA CYS A 691 2.29 -14.27 -6.12
C CYS A 691 1.55 -15.05 -7.21
N SER A 692 1.51 -14.54 -8.45
CA SER A 692 1.09 -15.29 -9.64
C SER A 692 2.25 -15.50 -10.61
N ASN A 693 2.04 -16.38 -11.57
CA ASN A 693 2.94 -16.63 -12.68
C ASN A 693 2.13 -17.15 -13.89
N GLU A 694 2.79 -17.29 -15.05
CA GLU A 694 2.11 -17.72 -16.29
C GLU A 694 1.33 -19.03 -16.13
N PHE A 695 1.87 -20.01 -15.38
CA PHE A 695 1.17 -21.27 -15.15
C PHE A 695 -0.12 -21.07 -14.35
N VAL A 696 -0.05 -20.32 -13.25
CA VAL A 696 -1.21 -20.00 -12.40
C VAL A 696 -2.26 -19.21 -13.17
N ASP A 697 -1.83 -18.22 -13.95
CA ASP A 697 -2.74 -17.39 -14.76
C ASP A 697 -3.45 -18.24 -15.84
N ARG A 698 -2.74 -19.18 -16.48
CA ARG A 698 -3.36 -20.13 -17.42
C ARG A 698 -4.34 -21.08 -16.73
N LEU A 699 -3.98 -21.60 -15.56
CA LEU A 699 -4.86 -22.48 -14.77
C LEU A 699 -6.16 -21.77 -14.38
N PHE A 700 -6.06 -20.53 -13.88
CA PHE A 700 -7.23 -19.75 -13.50
C PHE A 700 -8.03 -19.28 -14.71
N GLY A 701 -7.38 -18.90 -15.82
CA GLY A 701 -8.07 -18.61 -17.07
C GLY A 701 -8.85 -19.82 -17.61
N PHE A 702 -8.29 -21.02 -17.48
CA PHE A 702 -8.95 -22.28 -17.85
C PHE A 702 -10.13 -22.62 -16.93
N ALA A 703 -9.97 -22.42 -15.61
CA ALA A 703 -11.01 -22.70 -14.62
C ALA A 703 -12.15 -21.66 -14.62
N HIS A 704 -11.90 -20.43 -15.08
CA HIS A 704 -12.82 -19.30 -14.99
C HIS A 704 -14.25 -19.57 -15.48
N PRO A 705 -14.49 -20.26 -16.61
CA PRO A 705 -15.85 -20.56 -17.07
C PRO A 705 -16.64 -21.47 -16.11
N TYR A 706 -15.95 -22.29 -15.32
CA TYR A 706 -16.53 -23.32 -14.43
C TYR A 706 -16.65 -22.84 -12.97
N CYS A 707 -15.90 -21.83 -12.58
CA CYS A 707 -15.80 -21.35 -11.21
C CYS A 707 -16.56 -20.03 -10.98
N CYS A 708 -17.07 -19.85 -9.76
CA CYS A 708 -17.47 -18.54 -9.23
C CYS A 708 -16.34 -17.88 -8.42
N GLY A 709 -15.31 -18.63 -8.03
CA GLY A 709 -14.11 -18.03 -7.45
C GLY A 709 -12.89 -18.95 -7.43
N TYR A 710 -11.70 -18.35 -7.35
CA TYR A 710 -10.45 -19.09 -7.22
C TYR A 710 -9.34 -18.21 -6.64
N LYS A 711 -8.35 -18.84 -6.00
CA LYS A 711 -7.12 -18.21 -5.51
C LYS A 711 -6.06 -19.25 -5.15
N LEU A 712 -4.80 -18.83 -5.07
CA LEU A 712 -3.79 -19.60 -4.35
C LEU A 712 -3.96 -19.45 -2.83
N VAL A 713 -3.57 -20.48 -2.09
CA VAL A 713 -3.54 -20.50 -0.63
C VAL A 713 -2.17 -20.02 -0.13
N GLY A 714 -2.14 -19.22 0.93
CA GLY A 714 -0.90 -18.70 1.51
C GLY A 714 -0.23 -17.60 0.67
N ALA A 715 1.11 -17.57 0.67
CA ALA A 715 1.90 -16.47 0.08
C ALA A 715 1.92 -16.41 -1.46
N GLY A 716 1.44 -17.46 -2.14
CA GLY A 716 1.37 -17.56 -3.59
C GLY A 716 2.69 -17.92 -4.30
N GLY A 717 2.66 -17.87 -5.64
CA GLY A 717 3.75 -18.22 -6.56
C GLY A 717 3.89 -19.73 -6.83
N GLY A 718 2.89 -20.50 -6.39
CA GLY A 718 2.85 -21.97 -6.45
C GLY A 718 2.02 -22.51 -5.28
N GLY A 719 2.12 -23.82 -5.02
CA GLY A 719 1.46 -24.48 -3.91
C GLY A 719 0.03 -24.92 -4.25
N PHE A 720 -0.85 -24.86 -3.28
CA PHE A 720 -2.26 -25.21 -3.43
C PHE A 720 -3.09 -24.02 -3.89
N SER A 721 -4.10 -24.35 -4.71
CA SER A 721 -5.15 -23.46 -5.15
C SER A 721 -6.51 -23.98 -4.71
N LEU A 722 -7.41 -23.05 -4.43
CA LEU A 722 -8.82 -23.30 -4.22
C LEU A 722 -9.56 -22.89 -5.48
N LEU A 723 -10.32 -23.82 -6.07
CA LEU A 723 -11.21 -23.55 -7.20
C LEU A 723 -12.64 -23.83 -6.74
N LEU A 724 -13.45 -22.79 -6.59
CA LEU A 724 -14.85 -22.90 -6.20
C LEU A 724 -15.73 -22.90 -7.44
N ALA A 725 -16.23 -24.09 -7.80
CA ALA A 725 -17.09 -24.28 -8.95
C ALA A 725 -18.47 -23.61 -8.75
N LYS A 726 -19.11 -23.22 -9.86
CA LYS A 726 -20.48 -22.66 -9.87
C LYS A 726 -21.51 -23.63 -9.29
N ASP A 727 -21.34 -24.92 -9.54
CA ASP A 727 -22.15 -25.99 -8.96
C ASP A 727 -21.39 -27.33 -8.97
N ALA A 728 -22.01 -28.36 -8.40
CA ALA A 728 -21.43 -29.70 -8.29
C ALA A 728 -21.16 -30.36 -9.66
N ARG A 729 -21.89 -29.99 -10.72
CA ARG A 729 -21.67 -30.52 -12.07
C ARG A 729 -20.41 -29.89 -12.66
N HIS A 730 -20.27 -28.57 -12.58
CA HIS A 730 -19.08 -27.86 -13.05
C HIS A 730 -17.82 -28.30 -12.28
N ALA A 731 -17.93 -28.62 -10.99
CA ALA A 731 -16.82 -29.16 -10.21
C ALA A 731 -16.32 -30.51 -10.76
N LYS A 732 -17.24 -31.41 -11.09
CA LYS A 732 -16.91 -32.73 -11.67
C LYS A 732 -16.32 -32.59 -13.08
N GLU A 733 -16.91 -31.72 -13.89
CA GLU A 733 -16.44 -31.43 -15.25
C GLU A 733 -15.02 -30.84 -15.22
N LEU A 734 -14.79 -29.83 -14.39
CA LEU A 734 -13.47 -29.22 -14.23
C LEU A 734 -12.43 -30.21 -13.69
N ARG A 735 -12.80 -31.06 -12.72
CA ARG A 735 -11.91 -32.13 -12.22
C ARG A 735 -11.46 -33.04 -13.36
N HIS A 736 -12.41 -33.54 -14.16
CA HIS A 736 -12.11 -34.44 -15.28
C HIS A 736 -11.22 -33.76 -16.32
N LEU A 737 -11.54 -32.51 -16.69
CA LEU A 737 -10.77 -31.76 -17.67
C LEU A 737 -9.33 -31.50 -17.22
N LEU A 738 -9.11 -31.18 -15.94
CA LEU A 738 -7.77 -30.98 -15.39
C LEU A 738 -6.97 -32.29 -15.26
N GLU A 739 -7.64 -33.42 -15.05
CA GLU A 739 -6.98 -34.74 -14.99
C GLU A 739 -6.60 -35.26 -16.38
N GLU A 740 -7.35 -34.91 -17.43
CA GLU A 740 -7.07 -35.33 -18.82
C GLU A 740 -6.05 -34.43 -19.54
N ASP A 741 -6.05 -33.13 -19.22
CA ASP A 741 -5.20 -32.16 -19.90
C ASP A 741 -3.77 -32.21 -19.39
N SER A 742 -2.93 -32.97 -20.11
CA SER A 742 -1.48 -33.07 -19.84
C SER A 742 -0.70 -31.74 -19.88
N SER A 743 -1.31 -30.62 -20.32
CA SER A 743 -0.68 -29.29 -20.22
C SER A 743 -0.70 -28.72 -18.79
N PHE A 744 -1.52 -29.27 -17.90
CA PHE A 744 -1.59 -28.92 -16.48
C PHE A 744 -1.05 -30.07 -15.62
N ASP A 745 0.19 -29.94 -15.13
CA ASP A 745 0.78 -30.86 -14.14
C ASP A 745 0.25 -30.55 -12.73
N VAL A 746 -1.05 -30.78 -12.53
CA VAL A 746 -1.75 -30.52 -11.28
C VAL A 746 -2.19 -31.80 -10.61
N LYS A 747 -2.28 -31.77 -9.27
CA LYS A 747 -2.86 -32.86 -8.48
C LYS A 747 -4.05 -32.37 -7.69
N ILE A 748 -5.21 -32.98 -7.92
CA ILE A 748 -6.44 -32.70 -7.17
C ILE A 748 -6.49 -33.62 -5.96
N TYR A 749 -6.64 -33.04 -4.76
CA TYR A 749 -6.69 -33.79 -3.52
C TYR A 749 -8.14 -34.04 -3.09
N ASN A 750 -8.41 -35.23 -2.56
CA ASN A 750 -9.62 -35.47 -1.78
C ASN A 750 -9.45 -34.85 -0.40
N TRP A 751 -10.46 -34.13 0.05
CA TRP A 751 -10.40 -33.39 1.30
C TRP A 751 -11.75 -33.47 2.02
N ASN A 752 -11.72 -33.35 3.36
CA ASN A 752 -12.92 -33.20 4.18
C ASN A 752 -12.67 -32.13 5.24
N ILE A 753 -13.71 -31.39 5.62
CA ILE A 753 -13.66 -30.47 6.76
C ILE A 753 -13.32 -31.29 8.01
N PHE A 754 -12.28 -30.88 8.72
CA PHE A 754 -11.93 -31.50 9.99
C PHE A 754 -12.82 -30.92 11.09
N LEU A 755 -13.69 -31.74 11.67
CA LEU A 755 -14.55 -31.39 12.80
C LEU A 755 -14.08 -32.22 14.01
N ASP A 756 -13.95 -31.60 15.18
CA ASP A 756 -13.72 -32.36 16.41
C ASP A 756 -15.01 -33.13 16.74
N ASN A 757 -14.89 -34.45 16.94
CA ASN A 757 -16.01 -35.33 17.31
C ASN A 757 -16.44 -35.13 18.77
#